data_AF-A0A945S065-F1
#
_entry.id   AF-A0A945S065-F1
#
_cell.length_a   1.000
_cell.length_b   1.000
_cell.length_c   1.000
_cell.angle_alpha   90.00
_cell.angle_beta   90.00
_cell.angle_gamma   90.00
#
_symmetry.space_group_name_H-M   'P 1'
#
loop_
_entity.id
_entity.type
_entity.pdbx_description
1 polymer ?
#
loop_
_entity_poly.entity_id
_entity_poly.type
_entity_poly.pdbx_seq_one_letter_code
_entity_poly.pdbx_strand_id
1 'polypeptide(L)'
;MRTPTCVLSLCLWAAGALSTLPADAALRSVPKPNDNPTEHRARQQPTVPGTYTDVPFVEPAPAPELTEAERSRGFLLFQRPIMDPVHPNTHPLPHERLKRLSAFATPSEFEPVTFSVYPIRDLRSFRVKASALKGNAGEIPESRVSVRLATYWNVGYPRYTSRTTYRRVPELLERVTHHSSPADECQRWWLTVAVPPTASAGLYHGTVTVWDAETADALEIPLVLRVLPFTLKADPGKHYSVYYALRNKVQFKGRDDAFVDRALGNEYRAMADLGLDACPTLYLRVEGNPGKIAISHVDQFERMLAAGLKGPIPLAGGNAISHIYSKTTPGGKRGSHWKISKMPTEAFYAEVTRMFKALEAERRARGWPELICCPLDEVTASQKEFGSRVYKAVRDAGIRTYITKNPLASDAADYHPGIDVWCSQPYSMPYEKITAQDRYEYWCYPNHNAGEVKDRRVMCKGGRMTYGFGFWRSGYTTLIPWHWAWTPGDDQFDYLRGRRSGCGQRIDDDGEVIEAVYWQCFREGRDDARYVYTLQQAIWERQNSTDADCQSLVANGKALLQETWHDITVQQKYLADSMWASSEFNARRWRLALAIQALLPHPPTRRGTAPSVLVTDTSPRAAGSDQSFISTALERGQLEARDLGGDFSKWVNVTGEGALTVAPEAGEDGVPGLRWEVQVDHKTDGGGEGGDYPIGWPRVYRPFAENELDMARYEYLLFRMKIDSDRDEVADDTTPVGFTVHSNKFYEVSRDLGGRQRVWLPVLFPIESLIASVGQGEAPWHSIQKVQFFISERGYTHGTKLTFDVSQVKLLRFKSPMIRGIAAPASVLLPTEALPVSVNVMGTRAVTPGSHDLLVSLLDEKGTPHVTAKQDLSAGGDLQLDLSKLPSAAYVLRAAIRTTQGTRCSQVEREIECVPGPFLED
;
A
#
# COMPACT_ATOMS: atom_id res chain seq x y z
N MET A 1 38.21 -5.38 16.52
CA MET A 1 37.79 -3.95 16.47
C MET A 1 36.32 -3.92 16.86
N ARG A 2 36.00 -3.26 17.98
CA ARG A 2 34.70 -3.33 18.65
C ARG A 2 33.72 -2.38 17.99
N THR A 3 32.60 -2.92 17.49
CA THR A 3 31.39 -2.19 17.11
C THR A 3 30.70 -1.61 18.35
N PRO A 4 30.16 -0.38 18.32
CA PRO A 4 29.45 0.18 19.47
C PRO A 4 28.01 -0.34 19.47
N THR A 5 27.64 -1.03 20.53
CA THR A 5 26.24 -1.39 20.86
C THR A 5 25.58 -0.17 21.49
N CYS A 6 24.61 0.45 20.82
CA CYS A 6 23.78 1.49 21.41
C CYS A 6 22.84 0.86 22.45
N VAL A 7 23.11 1.09 23.73
CA VAL A 7 22.22 0.76 24.83
C VAL A 7 21.18 1.88 24.94
N LEU A 8 19.95 1.66 24.47
CA LEU A 8 18.81 2.48 24.86
C LEU A 8 18.61 2.27 26.36
N SER A 9 18.89 3.31 27.16
CA SER A 9 18.53 3.30 28.57
C SER A 9 17.01 3.40 28.66
N LEU A 10 16.35 2.26 28.84
CA LEU A 10 14.99 2.19 29.35
C LEU A 10 14.96 2.98 30.67
N CYS A 11 14.21 4.07 30.72
CA CYS A 11 13.76 4.62 31.99
C CYS A 11 13.10 3.46 32.75
N LEU A 12 13.71 3.05 33.87
CA LEU A 12 13.11 2.06 34.77
C LEU A 12 11.78 2.62 35.26
N TRP A 13 10.68 2.17 34.67
CA TRP A 13 9.40 2.18 35.34
C TRP A 13 9.50 1.15 36.46
N ALA A 14 9.41 1.62 37.69
CA ALA A 14 9.39 0.73 38.85
C ALA A 14 8.23 -0.26 38.67
N ALA A 15 8.53 -1.55 38.78
CA ALA A 15 7.55 -2.63 38.76
C ALA A 15 6.62 -2.53 39.97
N GLY A 16 5.61 -1.66 39.88
CA GLY A 16 4.40 -1.74 40.68
C GLY A 16 3.56 -2.89 40.18
N ALA A 17 2.88 -3.60 41.07
CA ALA A 17 1.93 -4.63 40.69
C ALA A 17 0.82 -3.98 39.83
N LEU A 18 0.90 -4.19 38.51
CA LEU A 18 -0.12 -3.81 37.54
C LEU A 18 -1.47 -4.36 38.00
N SER A 19 -2.34 -3.49 38.52
CA SER A 19 -3.75 -3.84 38.62
C SER A 19 -4.30 -3.86 37.20
N THR A 20 -4.41 -5.06 36.63
CA THR A 20 -5.15 -5.24 35.39
C THR A 20 -6.57 -4.73 35.60
N LEU A 21 -7.10 -3.96 34.64
CA LEU A 21 -8.56 -3.86 34.46
C LEU A 21 -9.14 -5.26 34.67
N PRO A 22 -10.29 -5.42 35.36
CA PRO A 22 -10.88 -6.73 35.54
C PRO A 22 -10.92 -7.44 34.19
N ALA A 23 -10.37 -8.65 34.15
CA ALA A 23 -10.18 -9.48 32.96
C ALA A 23 -11.50 -9.91 32.27
N ASP A 24 -12.62 -9.23 32.53
CA ASP A 24 -13.98 -9.72 32.30
C ASP A 24 -14.96 -8.62 31.83
N ALA A 25 -14.58 -7.87 30.81
CA ALA A 25 -15.59 -7.35 29.88
C ALA A 25 -15.72 -8.36 28.73
N ALA A 26 -16.18 -9.57 29.06
CA ALA A 26 -16.59 -10.56 28.05
C ALA A 26 -17.84 -10.07 27.32
N LEU A 27 -18.09 -10.63 26.14
CA LEU A 27 -19.35 -10.40 25.41
C LEU A 27 -20.54 -10.78 26.30
N ARG A 28 -21.59 -9.96 26.34
CA ARG A 28 -22.75 -10.18 27.22
C ARG A 28 -24.03 -10.37 26.42
N SER A 29 -24.80 -11.41 26.76
CA SER A 29 -26.17 -11.56 26.24
C SER A 29 -27.07 -10.54 26.94
N VAL A 30 -27.83 -9.77 26.17
CA VAL A 30 -28.76 -8.76 26.68
C VAL A 30 -30.08 -8.81 25.91
N PRO A 31 -31.21 -8.32 26.47
CA PRO A 31 -32.43 -8.15 25.72
C PRO A 31 -32.22 -7.28 24.48
N LYS A 32 -32.90 -7.61 23.37
CA LYS A 32 -32.82 -6.80 22.16
C LYS A 32 -33.25 -5.35 22.43
N PRO A 33 -32.55 -4.35 21.86
CA PRO A 33 -32.98 -2.97 21.94
C PRO A 33 -34.42 -2.79 21.43
N ASN A 34 -35.21 -1.96 22.14
CA ASN A 34 -36.59 -1.63 21.76
C ASN A 34 -36.64 -0.36 20.90
N ASP A 35 -35.82 -0.31 19.85
CA ASP A 35 -35.79 0.78 18.87
C ASP A 35 -36.07 0.27 17.45
N ASN A 36 -36.82 1.07 16.70
CA ASN A 36 -37.16 0.83 15.31
C ASN A 36 -36.55 1.96 14.46
N PRO A 37 -35.23 1.95 14.21
CA PRO A 37 -34.60 2.93 13.34
C PRO A 37 -35.18 2.83 11.93
N THR A 38 -35.08 3.92 11.15
CA THR A 38 -35.41 3.88 9.73
C THR A 38 -34.61 2.78 9.03
N GLU A 39 -35.31 1.97 8.25
CA GLU A 39 -34.72 0.81 7.57
C GLU A 39 -33.87 1.28 6.38
N HIS A 40 -32.57 1.02 6.46
CA HIS A 40 -31.59 1.23 5.41
C HIS A 40 -30.89 -0.11 5.15
N ARG A 41 -31.03 -0.62 3.93
CA ARG A 41 -30.42 -1.88 3.49
C ARG A 41 -29.24 -1.61 2.58
N ALA A 42 -28.29 -2.55 2.57
CA ALA A 42 -27.21 -2.56 1.60
C ALA A 42 -27.76 -2.55 0.17
N ARG A 43 -27.10 -1.82 -0.72
CA ARG A 43 -27.51 -1.73 -2.13
C ARG A 43 -27.41 -3.10 -2.83
N GLN A 44 -28.38 -3.33 -3.72
CA GLN A 44 -28.33 -4.50 -4.59
C GLN A 44 -27.19 -4.36 -5.58
N GLN A 45 -26.43 -5.45 -5.75
CA GLN A 45 -25.31 -5.49 -6.68
C GLN A 45 -25.81 -5.61 -8.12
N PRO A 46 -25.24 -4.84 -9.07
CA PRO A 46 -25.49 -5.05 -10.49
C PRO A 46 -25.13 -6.48 -10.91
N THR A 47 -25.88 -7.03 -11.86
CA THR A 47 -25.59 -8.37 -12.40
C THR A 47 -24.24 -8.40 -13.10
N VAL A 48 -23.50 -9.49 -12.92
CA VAL A 48 -22.20 -9.71 -13.57
C VAL A 48 -22.42 -10.01 -15.06
N PRO A 49 -21.73 -9.32 -16.00
CA PRO A 49 -21.82 -9.66 -17.41
C PRO A 49 -21.25 -11.07 -17.68
N GLY A 50 -21.90 -11.86 -18.55
CA GLY A 50 -21.52 -13.26 -18.81
C GLY A 50 -20.11 -13.47 -19.40
N THR A 51 -19.41 -12.41 -19.79
CA THR A 51 -18.02 -12.44 -20.27
C THR A 51 -16.99 -12.40 -19.14
N TYR A 52 -17.42 -12.24 -17.89
CA TYR A 52 -16.54 -12.16 -16.73
C TYR A 52 -16.52 -13.47 -15.94
N THR A 53 -15.32 -13.89 -15.55
CA THR A 53 -15.07 -15.04 -14.68
C THR A 53 -14.70 -14.55 -13.28
N ASP A 54 -15.26 -15.19 -12.25
CA ASP A 54 -14.91 -14.88 -10.86
C ASP A 54 -13.51 -15.38 -10.52
N VAL A 55 -12.77 -14.56 -9.78
CA VAL A 55 -11.46 -14.86 -9.21
C VAL A 55 -11.59 -14.68 -7.69
N PRO A 56 -12.17 -15.65 -6.97
CA PRO A 56 -12.43 -15.51 -5.55
C PRO A 56 -11.13 -15.37 -4.75
N PHE A 57 -11.26 -14.90 -3.51
CA PHE A 57 -10.14 -14.94 -2.57
C PHE A 57 -9.85 -16.40 -2.20
N VAL A 58 -8.57 -16.77 -2.22
CA VAL A 58 -8.13 -18.09 -1.76
C VAL A 58 -7.93 -17.97 -0.26
N GLU A 59 -8.81 -18.60 0.54
CA GLU A 59 -8.73 -18.58 1.99
C GLU A 59 -7.73 -19.65 2.47
N PRO A 60 -6.56 -19.25 3.02
CA PRO A 60 -5.57 -20.21 3.49
C PRO A 60 -5.89 -20.81 4.87
N ALA A 61 -6.75 -20.18 5.67
CA ALA A 61 -7.05 -20.64 7.02
C ALA A 61 -8.08 -21.78 7.03
N PRO A 62 -7.95 -22.76 7.95
CA PRO A 62 -8.99 -23.77 8.16
C PRO A 62 -10.28 -23.14 8.68
N ALA A 63 -11.40 -23.83 8.49
CA ALA A 63 -12.67 -23.41 9.07
C ALA A 63 -12.56 -23.30 10.62
N PRO A 64 -13.20 -22.30 11.25
CA PRO A 64 -13.06 -22.07 12.68
C PRO A 64 -13.78 -23.14 13.50
N GLU A 65 -13.16 -23.60 14.59
CA GLU A 65 -13.82 -24.48 15.56
C GLU A 65 -14.85 -23.72 16.41
N LEU A 66 -16.14 -23.97 16.20
CA LEU A 66 -17.19 -23.19 16.86
C LEU A 66 -17.47 -23.68 18.29
N THR A 67 -17.59 -22.72 19.22
CA THR A 67 -18.10 -22.94 20.59
C THR A 67 -19.60 -23.18 20.58
N GLU A 68 -20.15 -23.78 21.65
CA GLU A 68 -21.59 -24.00 21.77
C GLU A 68 -22.39 -22.69 21.72
N ALA A 69 -21.89 -21.64 22.37
CA ALA A 69 -22.49 -20.32 22.35
C ALA A 69 -22.51 -19.68 20.94
N GLU A 70 -21.53 -19.99 20.10
CA GLU A 70 -21.48 -19.54 18.70
C GLU A 70 -22.48 -20.31 17.84
N ARG A 71 -22.52 -21.64 17.98
CA ARG A 71 -23.49 -22.50 17.29
C ARG A 71 -24.92 -22.10 17.62
N SER A 72 -25.21 -21.87 18.90
CA SER A 72 -26.53 -21.47 19.38
C SER A 72 -26.98 -20.12 18.84
N ARG A 73 -26.11 -19.09 18.86
CA ARG A 73 -26.47 -17.76 18.32
C ARG A 73 -26.47 -17.69 16.79
N GLY A 74 -25.73 -18.58 16.13
CA GLY A 74 -25.66 -18.68 14.68
C GLY A 74 -24.60 -17.82 14.01
N PHE A 75 -23.67 -17.21 14.77
CA PHE A 75 -22.54 -16.47 14.22
C PHE A 75 -21.36 -16.38 15.21
N LEU A 76 -20.15 -16.17 14.68
CA LEU A 76 -18.93 -15.86 15.43
C LEU A 76 -18.52 -14.40 15.19
N LEU A 77 -18.04 -13.72 16.22
CA LEU A 77 -17.50 -12.35 16.10
C LEU A 77 -15.98 -12.38 16.16
N PHE A 78 -15.34 -11.67 15.22
CA PHE A 78 -13.88 -11.58 15.14
C PHE A 78 -13.44 -10.17 14.76
N GLN A 79 -12.17 -9.86 14.93
CA GLN A 79 -11.58 -8.58 14.58
C GLN A 79 -10.26 -8.76 13.84
N ARG A 80 -10.12 -7.98 12.76
CA ARG A 80 -8.87 -7.80 12.03
C ARG A 80 -8.45 -6.33 12.03
N PRO A 81 -7.15 -6.02 11.91
CA PRO A 81 -6.70 -4.67 11.58
C PRO A 81 -7.41 -4.12 10.33
N ILE A 82 -7.60 -2.80 10.27
CA ILE A 82 -8.29 -2.12 9.16
C ILE A 82 -7.62 -2.33 7.79
N MET A 83 -6.33 -2.62 7.78
CA MET A 83 -5.54 -2.84 6.57
C MET A 83 -5.69 -4.25 5.98
N ASP A 84 -6.19 -5.19 6.78
CA ASP A 84 -6.37 -6.57 6.36
C ASP A 84 -7.83 -6.76 5.91
N PRO A 85 -8.08 -7.05 4.63
CA PRO A 85 -9.44 -7.20 4.13
C PRO A 85 -10.10 -8.44 4.71
N VAL A 86 -11.42 -8.36 4.86
CA VAL A 86 -12.30 -9.50 5.11
C VAL A 86 -13.02 -9.75 3.81
N HIS A 87 -12.81 -10.93 3.22
CA HIS A 87 -13.46 -11.37 2.01
C HIS A 87 -14.73 -12.16 2.35
N PRO A 88 -15.66 -12.36 1.40
CA PRO A 88 -16.87 -13.13 1.64
C PRO A 88 -16.59 -14.48 2.31
N ASN A 89 -15.64 -15.24 1.79
CA ASN A 89 -15.26 -16.58 2.27
C ASN A 89 -14.15 -16.57 3.32
N THR A 90 -13.96 -15.48 4.06
CA THR A 90 -12.88 -15.40 5.05
C THR A 90 -13.13 -16.33 6.24
N HIS A 91 -12.10 -17.04 6.68
CA HIS A 91 -12.11 -17.82 7.92
C HIS A 91 -11.38 -17.07 9.05
N PRO A 92 -12.04 -16.86 10.21
CA PRO A 92 -11.41 -16.21 11.35
C PRO A 92 -10.43 -17.14 12.06
N LEU A 93 -9.26 -16.61 12.41
CA LEU A 93 -8.25 -17.35 13.18
C LEU A 93 -8.60 -17.33 14.69
N PRO A 94 -8.11 -18.32 15.48
CA PRO A 94 -8.42 -18.39 16.91
C PRO A 94 -8.14 -17.10 17.71
N HIS A 95 -7.02 -16.43 17.42
CA HIS A 95 -6.62 -15.19 18.09
C HIS A 95 -7.41 -13.95 17.62
N GLU A 96 -8.20 -14.07 16.54
CA GLU A 96 -9.02 -12.97 16.03
C GLU A 96 -10.38 -12.91 16.73
N ARG A 97 -10.74 -13.91 17.55
CA ARG A 97 -12.03 -13.94 18.26
C ARG A 97 -12.22 -12.72 19.14
N LEU A 98 -13.32 -12.01 18.90
CA LEU A 98 -13.57 -10.73 19.52
C LEU A 98 -13.98 -10.90 20.98
N LYS A 99 -13.34 -10.13 21.87
CA LYS A 99 -13.75 -9.98 23.29
C LYS A 99 -14.20 -8.57 23.60
N ARG A 100 -13.50 -7.59 23.05
CA ARG A 100 -13.78 -6.16 23.20
C ARG A 100 -13.27 -5.40 21.99
N LEU A 101 -13.83 -4.22 21.76
CA LEU A 101 -13.33 -3.23 20.83
C LEU A 101 -12.58 -2.15 21.57
N SER A 102 -11.45 -1.73 21.01
CA SER A 102 -10.59 -0.77 21.69
C SER A 102 -9.78 0.07 20.72
N ALA A 103 -9.67 1.37 20.99
CA ALA A 103 -8.81 2.29 20.24
C ALA A 103 -8.31 3.47 21.10
N PHE A 104 -7.36 4.24 20.58
CA PHE A 104 -6.91 5.48 21.20
C PHE A 104 -6.87 6.60 20.16
N ALA A 105 -7.07 7.83 20.61
CA ALA A 105 -7.12 8.99 19.74
C ALA A 105 -6.81 10.28 20.54
N THR A 106 -6.53 11.36 19.82
CA THR A 106 -6.48 12.73 20.34
C THR A 106 -7.79 13.45 20.04
N PRO A 107 -8.07 14.59 20.71
CA PRO A 107 -9.16 15.47 20.30
C PRO A 107 -9.06 15.85 18.82
N SER A 108 -10.20 15.86 18.12
CA SER A 108 -10.33 16.14 16.67
C SER A 108 -9.82 15.05 15.72
N GLU A 109 -9.48 13.86 16.21
CA GLU A 109 -9.26 12.68 15.35
C GLU A 109 -10.56 11.93 15.04
N PHE A 110 -10.54 11.19 13.94
CA PHE A 110 -11.56 10.22 13.55
C PHE A 110 -10.96 8.82 13.65
N GLU A 111 -11.30 8.07 14.69
CA GLU A 111 -10.67 6.79 14.96
C GLU A 111 -11.57 5.63 14.51
N PRO A 112 -11.12 4.78 13.57
CA PRO A 112 -11.90 3.65 13.06
C PRO A 112 -11.77 2.44 13.99
N VAL A 113 -12.91 1.85 14.33
CA VAL A 113 -12.99 0.62 15.13
C VAL A 113 -13.87 -0.36 14.39
N THR A 114 -13.33 -1.53 14.05
CA THR A 114 -14.05 -2.48 13.19
C THR A 114 -14.20 -3.83 13.88
N PHE A 115 -15.31 -4.51 13.60
CA PHE A 115 -15.46 -5.92 13.89
C PHE A 115 -16.09 -6.63 12.70
N SER A 116 -16.02 -7.94 12.71
CA SER A 116 -16.52 -8.79 11.65
C SER A 116 -17.39 -9.91 12.22
N VAL A 117 -18.34 -10.35 11.40
CA VAL A 117 -19.28 -11.43 11.70
C VAL A 117 -18.99 -12.55 10.72
N TYR A 118 -18.76 -13.77 11.24
CA TYR A 118 -18.73 -15.01 10.48
C TYR A 118 -20.07 -15.74 10.69
N PRO A 119 -20.99 -15.72 9.71
CA PRO A 119 -22.30 -16.38 9.83
C PRO A 119 -22.17 -17.90 9.78
N ILE A 120 -22.78 -18.60 10.74
CA ILE A 120 -22.85 -20.07 10.81
C ILE A 120 -24.16 -20.58 10.18
N ARG A 121 -25.16 -19.70 10.15
CA ARG A 121 -26.43 -19.85 9.43
C ARG A 121 -26.72 -18.58 8.66
N ASP A 122 -27.76 -18.61 7.82
CA ASP A 122 -28.32 -17.40 7.24
C ASP A 122 -28.70 -16.39 8.34
N LEU A 123 -28.21 -15.16 8.19
CA LEU A 123 -28.62 -14.03 9.02
C LEU A 123 -29.79 -13.30 8.36
N ARG A 124 -30.82 -13.02 9.15
CA ARG A 124 -32.05 -12.34 8.72
C ARG A 124 -32.14 -11.01 9.44
N SER A 125 -31.90 -9.92 8.70
CA SER A 125 -32.02 -8.56 9.23
C SER A 125 -31.14 -8.33 10.48
N PHE A 126 -29.87 -8.72 10.39
CA PHE A 126 -28.81 -8.39 11.33
C PHE A 126 -28.68 -6.88 11.51
N ARG A 127 -28.53 -6.43 12.75
CA ARG A 127 -28.45 -5.02 13.14
C ARG A 127 -27.27 -4.77 14.06
N VAL A 128 -26.76 -3.54 14.00
CA VAL A 128 -25.64 -3.07 14.82
C VAL A 128 -25.96 -1.67 15.31
N LYS A 129 -25.75 -1.45 16.61
CA LYS A 129 -25.90 -0.15 17.26
C LYS A 129 -24.70 0.13 18.16
N ALA A 130 -24.21 1.36 18.15
CA ALA A 130 -23.21 1.82 19.09
C ALA A 130 -23.83 2.79 20.10
N SER A 131 -23.42 2.74 21.37
CA SER A 131 -23.84 3.71 22.38
C SER A 131 -22.92 4.94 22.42
N ALA A 132 -23.33 5.97 23.17
CA ALA A 132 -22.42 7.03 23.58
C ALA A 132 -21.27 6.45 24.43
N LEU A 133 -20.08 7.04 24.32
CA LEU A 133 -18.93 6.66 25.14
C LEU A 133 -18.83 7.61 26.34
N LYS A 134 -18.79 7.06 27.55
CA LYS A 134 -18.79 7.82 28.81
C LYS A 134 -17.54 7.53 29.62
N GLY A 135 -16.96 8.57 30.20
CA GLY A 135 -15.83 8.46 31.11
C GLY A 135 -15.94 9.49 32.23
N ASN A 136 -15.06 9.40 33.22
CA ASN A 136 -15.00 10.39 34.31
C ASN A 136 -14.78 11.83 33.79
N ALA A 137 -14.18 11.95 32.61
CA ALA A 137 -13.85 13.21 31.96
C ALA A 137 -14.98 13.78 31.07
N GLY A 138 -16.09 13.07 30.88
CA GLY A 138 -17.25 13.53 30.11
C GLY A 138 -17.87 12.47 29.21
N GLU A 139 -18.56 12.91 28.16
CA GLU A 139 -19.27 12.05 27.20
C GLU A 139 -18.89 12.39 25.75
N ILE A 140 -18.70 11.35 24.93
CA ILE A 140 -18.73 11.41 23.48
C ILE A 140 -20.09 10.87 23.04
N PRO A 141 -21.00 11.72 22.53
CA PRO A 141 -22.38 11.31 22.28
C PRO A 141 -22.46 10.31 21.11
N GLU A 142 -23.51 9.49 21.09
CA GLU A 142 -23.77 8.48 20.03
C GLU A 142 -23.73 9.09 18.61
N SER A 143 -24.19 10.34 18.44
CA SER A 143 -24.12 11.09 17.17
C SER A 143 -22.70 11.28 16.61
N ARG A 144 -21.65 11.05 17.41
CA ARG A 144 -20.24 11.09 17.01
C ARG A 144 -19.67 9.71 16.66
N VAL A 145 -20.49 8.66 16.71
CA VAL A 145 -20.11 7.29 16.37
C VAL A 145 -20.89 6.87 15.13
N SER A 146 -20.26 6.93 13.96
CA SER A 146 -20.90 6.44 12.73
C SER A 146 -20.77 4.92 12.65
N VAL A 147 -21.85 4.21 12.34
CA VAL A 147 -21.86 2.76 12.10
C VAL A 147 -22.18 2.50 10.62
N ARG A 148 -21.28 1.81 9.91
CA ARG A 148 -21.41 1.48 8.48
C ARG A 148 -21.08 0.03 8.22
N LEU A 149 -21.62 -0.53 7.14
CA LEU A 149 -21.26 -1.86 6.63
C LEU A 149 -20.27 -1.71 5.47
N ALA A 150 -19.17 -2.48 5.51
CA ALA A 150 -18.28 -2.62 4.36
C ALA A 150 -18.89 -3.60 3.35
N THR A 151 -19.57 -3.08 2.33
CA THR A 151 -20.30 -3.89 1.35
C THR A 151 -19.39 -4.45 0.26
N TYR A 152 -19.73 -5.65 -0.22
CA TYR A 152 -18.98 -6.33 -1.28
C TYR A 152 -19.45 -5.92 -2.67
N TRP A 153 -18.50 -5.53 -3.51
CA TRP A 153 -18.75 -5.13 -4.89
C TRP A 153 -18.00 -6.01 -5.89
N ASN A 154 -18.62 -6.24 -7.05
CA ASN A 154 -18.01 -6.97 -8.17
C ASN A 154 -17.05 -6.05 -8.93
N VAL A 155 -15.76 -6.12 -8.63
CA VAL A 155 -14.74 -5.22 -9.20
C VAL A 155 -13.86 -5.98 -10.19
N GLY A 156 -13.53 -5.36 -11.33
CA GLY A 156 -12.59 -5.94 -12.30
C GLY A 156 -11.24 -6.20 -11.62
N TYR A 157 -10.70 -7.42 -11.73
CA TYR A 157 -9.57 -7.87 -10.91
C TYR A 157 -8.51 -8.57 -11.77
N PRO A 158 -7.19 -8.42 -11.51
CA PRO A 158 -6.54 -7.72 -10.39
C PRO A 158 -6.32 -6.21 -10.61
N ARG A 159 -6.65 -5.67 -11.78
CA ARG A 159 -6.39 -4.26 -12.12
C ARG A 159 -7.64 -3.59 -12.65
N TYR A 160 -7.62 -2.27 -12.63
CA TYR A 160 -8.68 -1.45 -13.21
C TYR A 160 -8.93 -1.69 -14.71
N THR A 161 -7.98 -2.29 -15.43
CA THR A 161 -8.08 -2.64 -16.84
C THR A 161 -8.65 -4.04 -17.09
N SER A 162 -8.89 -4.85 -16.05
CA SER A 162 -9.43 -6.19 -16.18
C SER A 162 -10.86 -6.17 -16.72
N ARG A 163 -11.10 -6.92 -17.80
CA ARG A 163 -12.39 -6.95 -18.54
C ARG A 163 -13.01 -8.33 -18.73
N THR A 164 -12.33 -9.36 -18.25
CA THR A 164 -12.75 -10.77 -18.36
C THR A 164 -12.75 -11.47 -17.01
N THR A 165 -12.26 -10.80 -15.97
CA THR A 165 -12.13 -11.34 -14.62
C THR A 165 -12.55 -10.30 -13.60
N TYR A 166 -13.22 -10.74 -12.55
CA TYR A 166 -13.65 -9.89 -11.44
C TYR A 166 -13.43 -10.60 -10.11
N ARG A 167 -13.53 -9.85 -9.02
CA ARG A 167 -13.56 -10.38 -7.66
C ARG A 167 -14.60 -9.61 -6.85
N ARG A 168 -15.30 -10.32 -5.96
CA ARG A 168 -16.10 -9.71 -4.88
C ARG A 168 -15.16 -9.16 -3.80
N VAL A 169 -15.10 -7.84 -3.66
CA VAL A 169 -14.20 -7.15 -2.71
C VAL A 169 -14.95 -6.18 -1.81
N PRO A 170 -14.55 -6.01 -0.54
CA PRO A 170 -15.10 -4.94 0.29
C PRO A 170 -14.66 -3.60 -0.31
N GLU A 171 -15.61 -2.75 -0.72
CA GLU A 171 -15.32 -1.50 -1.45
C GLU A 171 -15.94 -0.29 -0.77
N LEU A 172 -17.24 -0.30 -0.44
CA LEU A 172 -17.95 0.88 0.04
C LEU A 172 -18.39 0.75 1.51
N LEU A 173 -18.37 1.86 2.23
CA LEU A 173 -18.91 1.99 3.59
C LEU A 173 -20.32 2.57 3.56
N GLU A 174 -21.31 1.69 3.40
CA GLU A 174 -22.72 2.06 3.30
C GLU A 174 -23.37 2.22 4.68
N ARG A 175 -24.32 3.16 4.80
CA ARG A 175 -25.19 3.28 5.97
C ARG A 175 -26.24 2.17 5.89
N VAL A 176 -26.09 1.16 6.73
CA VAL A 176 -26.97 0.00 6.78
C VAL A 176 -27.45 -0.19 8.20
N THR A 177 -28.77 -0.21 8.40
CA THR A 177 -29.41 -0.52 9.69
C THR A 177 -29.97 -1.94 9.72
N HIS A 178 -30.21 -2.55 8.55
CA HIS A 178 -30.68 -3.93 8.41
C HIS A 178 -29.92 -4.66 7.30
N HIS A 179 -29.25 -5.76 7.63
CA HIS A 179 -28.52 -6.56 6.65
C HIS A 179 -28.87 -8.04 6.75
N SER A 180 -28.99 -8.72 5.62
CA SER A 180 -29.17 -10.18 5.57
C SER A 180 -28.03 -10.76 4.74
N SER A 181 -27.48 -11.89 5.17
CA SER A 181 -26.42 -12.60 4.45
C SER A 181 -26.64 -14.11 4.57
N PRO A 182 -26.15 -14.90 3.61
CA PRO A 182 -26.12 -16.35 3.76
C PRO A 182 -25.12 -16.78 4.84
N ALA A 183 -25.20 -18.05 5.24
CA ALA A 183 -24.12 -18.73 5.96
C ALA A 183 -22.78 -18.60 5.20
N ASP A 184 -21.67 -18.60 5.94
CA ASP A 184 -20.29 -18.54 5.44
C ASP A 184 -19.90 -17.27 4.65
N GLU A 185 -20.80 -16.28 4.50
CA GLU A 185 -20.46 -14.97 3.93
C GLU A 185 -20.17 -13.95 5.03
N CYS A 186 -18.88 -13.76 5.34
CA CYS A 186 -18.41 -12.82 6.35
C CYS A 186 -18.92 -11.41 6.11
N GLN A 187 -19.20 -10.66 7.18
CA GLN A 187 -19.53 -9.24 7.12
C GLN A 187 -18.53 -8.44 7.94
N ARG A 188 -18.21 -7.21 7.51
CA ARG A 188 -17.38 -6.29 8.31
C ARG A 188 -18.12 -5.00 8.60
N TRP A 189 -18.28 -4.70 9.88
CA TRP A 189 -18.88 -3.48 10.38
C TRP A 189 -17.79 -2.48 10.78
N TRP A 190 -17.97 -1.24 10.33
CA TRP A 190 -17.03 -0.15 10.47
C TRP A 190 -17.63 0.94 11.35
N LEU A 191 -17.06 1.12 12.53
CA LEU A 191 -17.37 2.24 13.39
C LEU A 191 -16.31 3.32 13.20
N THR A 192 -16.70 4.59 13.25
CA THR A 192 -15.76 5.71 13.28
C THR A 192 -16.18 6.65 14.38
N VAL A 193 -15.28 6.86 15.35
CA VAL A 193 -15.51 7.77 16.47
C VAL A 193 -14.88 9.12 16.13
N ALA A 194 -15.71 10.13 15.90
CA ALA A 194 -15.28 11.51 15.70
C ALA A 194 -15.06 12.18 17.06
N VAL A 195 -13.82 12.18 17.56
CA VAL A 195 -13.49 12.69 18.90
C VAL A 195 -13.68 14.21 18.93
N PRO A 196 -14.56 14.75 19.80
CA PRO A 196 -14.77 16.19 19.88
C PRO A 196 -13.46 16.96 20.14
N PRO A 197 -13.28 18.17 19.57
CA PRO A 197 -12.13 19.02 19.87
C PRO A 197 -12.00 19.38 21.36
N THR A 198 -13.13 19.36 22.09
CA THR A 198 -13.23 19.65 23.52
C THR A 198 -13.18 18.40 24.40
N ALA A 199 -12.97 17.21 23.82
CA ALA A 199 -12.89 15.97 24.59
C ALA A 199 -11.71 16.05 25.57
N SER A 200 -11.98 15.74 26.83
CA SER A 200 -10.95 15.71 27.87
C SER A 200 -10.20 14.38 27.80
N ALA A 201 -8.94 14.38 28.24
CA ALA A 201 -8.15 13.15 28.29
C ALA A 201 -8.74 12.15 29.28
N GLY A 202 -8.68 10.86 28.95
CA GLY A 202 -9.17 9.80 29.82
C GLY A 202 -9.70 8.58 29.07
N LEU A 203 -10.16 7.60 29.83
CA LEU A 203 -10.84 6.41 29.32
C LEU A 203 -12.34 6.68 29.18
N TYR A 204 -12.87 6.37 28.01
CA TYR A 204 -14.29 6.43 27.68
C TYR A 204 -14.79 5.03 27.35
N HIS A 205 -15.93 4.65 27.92
CA HIS A 205 -16.53 3.34 27.82
C HIS A 205 -17.90 3.43 27.14
N GLY A 206 -18.13 2.56 26.18
CA GLY A 206 -19.42 2.36 25.52
C GLY A 206 -19.61 0.89 25.18
N THR A 207 -20.60 0.62 24.35
CA THR A 207 -20.99 -0.71 23.89
C THR A 207 -21.38 -0.68 22.43
N VAL A 208 -21.11 -1.78 21.73
CA VAL A 208 -21.68 -2.08 20.43
C VAL A 208 -22.62 -3.27 20.60
N THR A 209 -23.90 -3.07 20.34
CA THR A 209 -24.93 -4.11 20.45
C THR A 209 -25.20 -4.68 19.07
N VAL A 210 -25.17 -6.00 18.93
CA VAL A 210 -25.44 -6.70 17.67
C VAL A 210 -26.51 -7.76 17.86
N TRP A 211 -27.41 -7.92 16.89
CA TRP A 211 -28.45 -8.94 16.95
C TRP A 211 -29.00 -9.28 15.58
N ASP A 212 -29.47 -10.50 15.46
CA ASP A 212 -30.20 -10.99 14.30
C ASP A 212 -31.71 -10.97 14.60
N ALA A 213 -32.58 -10.91 13.59
CA ALA A 213 -34.02 -10.95 13.87
C ALA A 213 -34.44 -12.29 14.52
N GLU A 214 -33.74 -13.38 14.22
CA GLU A 214 -34.09 -14.73 14.67
C GLU A 214 -33.44 -15.13 16.01
N THR A 215 -32.46 -14.39 16.54
CA THR A 215 -31.92 -14.68 17.88
C THR A 215 -32.93 -14.32 18.97
N ALA A 216 -32.85 -14.93 20.16
CA ALA A 216 -33.64 -14.47 21.31
C ALA A 216 -33.10 -13.14 21.86
N ASP A 217 -31.79 -13.11 22.08
CA ASP A 217 -31.09 -11.99 22.69
C ASP A 217 -30.21 -11.23 21.67
N ALA A 218 -29.80 -10.03 22.07
CA ALA A 218 -28.69 -9.31 21.48
C ALA A 218 -27.38 -9.61 22.21
N LEU A 219 -26.26 -9.28 21.58
CA LEU A 219 -24.93 -9.44 22.13
C LEU A 219 -24.26 -8.07 22.26
N GLU A 220 -23.83 -7.72 23.47
CA GLU A 220 -23.05 -6.51 23.73
C GLU A 220 -21.55 -6.79 23.65
N ILE A 221 -20.89 -5.99 22.83
CA ILE A 221 -19.44 -5.92 22.68
C ILE A 221 -18.97 -4.65 23.41
N PRO A 222 -18.10 -4.76 24.44
CA PRO A 222 -17.54 -3.59 25.10
C PRO A 222 -16.70 -2.75 24.13
N LEU A 223 -16.85 -1.43 24.17
CA LEU A 223 -16.05 -0.47 23.40
C LEU A 223 -15.30 0.44 24.37
N VAL A 224 -13.98 0.51 24.24
CA VAL A 224 -13.12 1.38 25.06
C VAL A 224 -12.29 2.31 24.18
N LEU A 225 -12.34 3.61 24.46
CA LEU A 225 -11.53 4.62 23.78
C LEU A 225 -10.66 5.35 24.80
N ARG A 226 -9.35 5.41 24.57
CA ARG A 226 -8.46 6.35 25.29
C ARG A 226 -8.33 7.65 24.52
N VAL A 227 -8.75 8.76 25.14
CA VAL A 227 -8.49 10.11 24.63
C VAL A 227 -7.20 10.64 25.26
N LEU A 228 -6.24 11.04 24.41
CA LEU A 228 -4.92 11.53 24.80
C LEU A 228 -4.91 13.03 25.13
N PRO A 229 -3.99 13.51 26.00
CA PRO A 229 -3.99 14.87 26.54
C PRO A 229 -3.35 15.93 25.62
N PHE A 230 -3.36 15.73 24.31
CA PHE A 230 -2.76 16.66 23.34
C PHE A 230 -3.50 16.60 22.01
N THR A 231 -3.36 17.64 21.19
CA THR A 231 -3.87 17.67 19.81
C THR A 231 -2.72 17.50 18.82
N LEU A 232 -2.97 16.73 17.76
CA LEU A 232 -2.01 16.51 16.70
C LEU A 232 -1.79 17.74 15.79
N LYS A 233 -0.53 18.03 15.51
CA LYS A 233 -0.07 19.01 14.51
C LYS A 233 0.14 18.32 13.15
N ALA A 234 -0.08 19.06 12.08
CA ALA A 234 0.28 18.63 10.71
C ALA A 234 1.59 19.29 10.27
N ASP A 235 2.38 18.57 9.49
CA ASP A 235 3.59 19.11 8.86
C ASP A 235 3.21 20.15 7.81
N PRO A 236 3.61 21.43 7.95
CA PRO A 236 3.23 22.47 7.00
C PRO A 236 3.89 22.33 5.63
N GLY A 237 4.91 21.47 5.47
CA GLY A 237 5.56 21.17 4.20
C GLY A 237 4.98 19.95 3.47
N LYS A 238 3.94 19.31 4.02
CA LYS A 238 3.30 18.11 3.46
C LYS A 238 1.83 18.39 3.17
N HIS A 239 1.40 18.01 1.97
CA HIS A 239 0.05 18.25 1.48
C HIS A 239 -0.59 17.00 0.90
N TYR A 240 -1.91 16.92 1.01
CA TYR A 240 -2.74 15.82 0.55
C TYR A 240 -3.88 16.41 -0.30
N SER A 241 -3.83 16.13 -1.60
CA SER A 241 -4.80 16.56 -2.61
C SER A 241 -5.28 15.35 -3.43
N VAL A 242 -6.12 15.58 -4.43
CA VAL A 242 -6.64 14.58 -5.37
C VAL A 242 -7.01 15.25 -6.70
N TYR A 243 -6.93 14.52 -7.81
CA TYR A 243 -7.63 14.93 -9.03
C TYR A 243 -9.14 14.75 -8.85
N TYR A 244 -9.93 15.72 -9.31
CA TYR A 244 -11.35 15.73 -9.03
C TYR A 244 -12.18 16.13 -10.25
N ALA A 245 -12.96 15.17 -10.75
CA ALA A 245 -13.97 15.42 -11.77
C ALA A 245 -15.20 16.09 -11.14
N LEU A 246 -15.10 17.39 -10.87
CA LEU A 246 -16.20 18.20 -10.34
C LEU A 246 -17.44 18.06 -11.23
N ARG A 247 -18.61 17.94 -10.60
CA ARG A 247 -19.90 17.67 -11.26
C ARG A 247 -19.83 16.43 -12.15
N ASN A 248 -19.36 15.32 -11.58
CA ASN A 248 -19.30 14.02 -12.24
C ASN A 248 -20.61 13.68 -12.97
N LYS A 249 -20.52 13.51 -14.30
CA LYS A 249 -21.67 13.34 -15.20
C LYS A 249 -22.48 12.07 -14.96
N VAL A 250 -21.88 11.07 -14.31
CA VAL A 250 -22.52 9.80 -13.97
C VAL A 250 -23.26 9.96 -12.64
N GLN A 251 -22.56 10.44 -11.60
CA GLN A 251 -23.12 10.55 -10.25
C GLN A 251 -24.25 11.58 -10.16
N PHE A 252 -24.19 12.64 -10.97
CA PHE A 252 -25.19 13.71 -10.96
C PHE A 252 -26.15 13.66 -12.17
N LYS A 253 -26.19 12.53 -12.89
CA LYS A 253 -27.08 12.37 -14.05
C LYS A 253 -28.55 12.55 -13.61
N GLY A 254 -29.23 13.53 -14.22
CA GLY A 254 -30.65 13.81 -13.95
C GLY A 254 -30.94 14.39 -12.56
N ARG A 255 -29.92 14.86 -11.83
CA ARG A 255 -30.09 15.56 -10.54
C ARG A 255 -30.21 17.07 -10.77
N ASP A 256 -30.98 17.75 -9.92
CA ASP A 256 -31.11 19.21 -9.96
C ASP A 256 -29.90 19.92 -9.31
N ASP A 257 -29.78 21.23 -9.53
CA ASP A 257 -28.65 22.00 -9.01
C ASP A 257 -28.61 22.04 -7.48
N ALA A 258 -29.78 22.05 -6.81
CA ALA A 258 -29.85 22.05 -5.35
C ALA A 258 -29.28 20.75 -4.74
N PHE A 259 -29.57 19.60 -5.35
CA PHE A 259 -28.97 18.33 -5.00
C PHE A 259 -27.46 18.37 -5.24
N VAL A 260 -27.03 18.80 -6.43
CA VAL A 260 -25.61 18.83 -6.78
C VAL A 260 -24.84 19.73 -5.82
N ASP A 261 -25.35 20.93 -5.52
CA ASP A 261 -24.68 21.86 -4.62
C ASP A 261 -24.55 21.28 -3.21
N ARG A 262 -25.60 20.62 -2.70
CA ARG A 262 -25.51 19.92 -1.41
C ARG A 262 -24.47 18.81 -1.44
N ALA A 263 -24.50 17.96 -2.46
CA ALA A 263 -23.56 16.85 -2.61
C ALA A 263 -22.10 17.33 -2.74
N LEU A 264 -21.84 18.39 -3.50
CA LEU A 264 -20.50 19.00 -3.59
C LEU A 264 -20.01 19.50 -2.23
N GLY A 265 -20.89 20.13 -1.45
CA GLY A 265 -20.55 20.54 -0.07
C GLY A 265 -20.23 19.35 0.83
N ASN A 266 -20.95 18.25 0.66
CA ASN A 266 -20.69 16.99 1.36
C ASN A 266 -19.36 16.36 0.95
N GLU A 267 -19.02 16.40 -0.35
CA GLU A 267 -17.72 15.94 -0.85
C GLU A 267 -16.56 16.74 -0.25
N TYR A 268 -16.64 18.08 -0.17
CA TYR A 268 -15.56 18.88 0.41
C TYR A 268 -15.34 18.59 1.90
N ARG A 269 -16.43 18.39 2.65
CA ARG A 269 -16.35 17.97 4.06
C ARG A 269 -15.73 16.58 4.18
N ALA A 270 -16.18 15.62 3.37
CA ALA A 270 -15.63 14.26 3.37
C ALA A 270 -14.14 14.24 2.99
N MET A 271 -13.71 15.06 2.02
CA MET A 271 -12.29 15.23 1.68
C MET A 271 -11.48 15.67 2.90
N ALA A 272 -11.93 16.71 3.61
CA ALA A 272 -11.26 17.22 4.81
C ALA A 272 -11.25 16.17 5.95
N ASP A 273 -12.38 15.52 6.21
CA ASP A 273 -12.54 14.49 7.24
C ASP A 273 -11.67 13.25 6.95
N LEU A 274 -11.44 12.93 5.68
CA LEU A 274 -10.55 11.85 5.22
C LEU A 274 -9.08 12.29 5.10
N GLY A 275 -8.75 13.51 5.51
CA GLY A 275 -7.38 13.97 5.65
C GLY A 275 -6.81 14.75 4.47
N LEU A 276 -7.60 15.06 3.44
CA LEU A 276 -7.14 16.00 2.41
C LEU A 276 -7.09 17.41 2.99
N ASP A 277 -5.99 18.12 2.76
CA ASP A 277 -5.79 19.47 3.28
C ASP A 277 -5.48 20.49 2.18
N ALA A 278 -5.20 20.03 0.97
CA ALA A 278 -5.01 20.87 -0.20
C ALA A 278 -6.23 20.76 -1.13
N CYS A 279 -6.55 21.86 -1.82
CA CYS A 279 -7.63 21.88 -2.80
C CYS A 279 -7.40 20.80 -3.87
N PRO A 280 -8.47 20.11 -4.31
CA PRO A 280 -8.37 19.16 -5.41
C PRO A 280 -8.13 19.88 -6.75
N THR A 281 -7.73 19.13 -7.77
CA THR A 281 -7.44 19.70 -9.10
C THR A 281 -8.68 20.33 -9.74
N LEU A 282 -8.54 21.55 -10.27
CA LEU A 282 -9.52 22.20 -11.14
C LEU A 282 -9.06 22.22 -12.61
N TYR A 283 -10.00 22.34 -13.55
CA TYR A 283 -9.69 22.25 -14.98
C TYR A 283 -9.77 23.61 -15.67
N LEU A 284 -8.80 23.92 -16.51
CA LEU A 284 -8.81 25.13 -17.33
C LEU A 284 -9.63 24.93 -18.61
N ARG A 285 -10.31 25.98 -19.07
CA ARG A 285 -11.02 26.03 -20.36
C ARG A 285 -10.76 27.36 -21.06
N VAL A 286 -11.14 27.46 -22.33
CA VAL A 286 -11.12 28.73 -23.08
C VAL A 286 -12.55 29.19 -23.35
N GLU A 287 -12.84 30.44 -23.02
CA GLU A 287 -14.16 31.07 -23.17
C GLU A 287 -14.10 32.33 -24.04
N GLY A 288 -15.23 32.67 -24.65
CA GLY A 288 -15.43 33.94 -25.34
C GLY A 288 -14.73 34.06 -26.71
N ASN A 289 -14.87 35.25 -27.29
CA ASN A 289 -14.19 35.68 -28.51
C ASN A 289 -13.75 37.16 -28.35
N PRO A 290 -12.43 37.48 -28.32
CA PRO A 290 -11.30 36.54 -28.38
C PRO A 290 -11.22 35.64 -27.13
N GLY A 291 -10.61 34.46 -27.29
CA GLY A 291 -10.57 33.45 -26.24
C GLY A 291 -9.75 33.86 -25.01
N LYS A 292 -10.30 33.63 -23.81
CA LYS A 292 -9.62 33.80 -22.51
C LYS A 292 -9.57 32.48 -21.76
N ILE A 293 -8.47 32.19 -21.06
CA ILE A 293 -8.41 31.04 -20.14
C ILE A 293 -9.24 31.36 -18.89
N ALA A 294 -10.13 30.45 -18.54
CA ALA A 294 -10.93 30.49 -17.33
C ALA A 294 -10.77 29.18 -16.53
N ILE A 295 -10.90 29.28 -15.20
CA ILE A 295 -10.97 28.12 -14.30
C ILE A 295 -12.41 27.61 -14.34
N SER A 296 -12.59 26.33 -14.65
CA SER A 296 -13.92 25.71 -14.65
C SER A 296 -14.47 25.70 -13.23
N HIS A 297 -15.72 26.15 -13.09
CA HIS A 297 -16.44 26.18 -11.80
C HIS A 297 -15.71 26.94 -10.69
N VAL A 298 -15.13 28.09 -11.05
CA VAL A 298 -14.41 28.95 -10.12
C VAL A 298 -15.27 29.42 -8.94
N ASP A 299 -16.59 29.41 -9.08
CA ASP A 299 -17.57 29.68 -8.03
C ASP A 299 -17.48 28.70 -6.85
N GLN A 300 -16.95 27.49 -7.07
CA GLN A 300 -16.78 26.48 -6.01
C GLN A 300 -15.51 26.70 -5.18
N PHE A 301 -14.63 27.59 -5.60
CA PHE A 301 -13.33 27.79 -4.97
C PHE A 301 -13.46 28.25 -3.51
N GLU A 302 -14.27 29.28 -3.25
CA GLU A 302 -14.53 29.77 -1.88
C GLU A 302 -15.17 28.69 -0.99
N ARG A 303 -15.98 27.80 -1.57
CA ARG A 303 -16.59 26.68 -0.84
C ARG A 303 -15.57 25.63 -0.42
N MET A 304 -14.60 25.33 -1.28
CA MET A 304 -13.48 24.44 -0.94
C MET A 304 -12.62 25.03 0.18
N LEU A 305 -12.31 26.33 0.10
CA LEU A 305 -11.55 27.04 1.14
C LEU A 305 -12.33 27.08 2.47
N ALA A 306 -13.63 27.35 2.44
CA ALA A 306 -14.50 27.34 3.61
C ALA A 306 -14.63 25.95 4.25
N ALA A 307 -14.45 24.87 3.48
CA ALA A 307 -14.39 23.50 3.99
C ALA A 307 -13.03 23.14 4.63
N GLY A 308 -12.06 24.06 4.62
CA GLY A 308 -10.73 23.88 5.24
C GLY A 308 -9.63 23.39 4.30
N LEU A 309 -9.92 23.23 3.01
CA LEU A 309 -8.93 22.91 1.98
C LEU A 309 -8.09 24.15 1.65
N LYS A 310 -6.80 23.97 1.34
CA LYS A 310 -5.83 25.06 1.22
C LYS A 310 -5.16 25.10 -0.16
N GLY A 311 -4.61 26.25 -0.50
CA GLY A 311 -3.72 26.38 -1.66
C GLY A 311 -2.32 25.78 -1.41
N PRO A 312 -1.51 25.61 -2.46
CA PRO A 312 -1.78 26.03 -3.85
C PRO A 312 -2.87 25.19 -4.51
N ILE A 313 -3.60 25.76 -5.49
CA ILE A 313 -4.59 24.99 -6.26
C ILE A 313 -3.89 24.34 -7.46
N PRO A 314 -3.91 23.00 -7.58
CA PRO A 314 -3.50 22.33 -8.79
C PRO A 314 -4.51 22.56 -9.93
N LEU A 315 -3.99 22.89 -11.11
CA LEU A 315 -4.77 23.13 -12.32
C LEU A 315 -4.38 22.14 -13.42
N ALA A 316 -5.38 21.50 -14.03
CA ALA A 316 -5.21 20.71 -15.25
C ALA A 316 -5.44 21.60 -16.48
N GLY A 317 -4.37 21.89 -17.22
CA GLY A 317 -4.37 22.82 -18.35
C GLY A 317 -4.71 22.21 -19.70
N GLY A 318 -4.81 20.88 -19.80
CA GLY A 318 -4.85 20.18 -21.09
C GLY A 318 -6.00 20.58 -22.02
N ASN A 319 -7.18 20.90 -21.47
CA ASN A 319 -8.31 21.38 -22.26
C ASN A 319 -8.04 22.76 -22.89
N ALA A 320 -7.42 23.67 -22.13
CA ALA A 320 -7.06 24.99 -22.63
C ALA A 320 -5.96 24.90 -23.71
N ILE A 321 -4.91 24.13 -23.47
CA ILE A 321 -3.83 23.92 -24.46
C ILE A 321 -4.40 23.26 -25.73
N SER A 322 -5.26 22.24 -25.59
CA SER A 322 -5.89 21.59 -26.76
C SER A 322 -6.73 22.58 -27.58
N HIS A 323 -7.44 23.51 -26.95
CA HIS A 323 -8.20 24.54 -27.65
C HIS A 323 -7.26 25.48 -28.43
N ILE A 324 -6.22 26.00 -27.77
CA ILE A 324 -5.26 26.93 -28.40
C ILE A 324 -4.57 26.24 -29.59
N TYR A 325 -4.08 25.00 -29.39
CA TYR A 325 -3.44 24.22 -30.43
C TYR A 325 -4.34 24.02 -31.65
N SER A 326 -5.62 23.69 -31.44
CA SER A 326 -6.57 23.51 -32.54
C SER A 326 -6.81 24.78 -33.37
N LYS A 327 -6.73 25.96 -32.75
CA LYS A 327 -6.92 27.26 -33.42
C LYS A 327 -5.68 27.74 -34.15
N THR A 328 -4.51 27.56 -33.55
CA THR A 328 -3.25 28.10 -34.09
C THR A 328 -2.51 27.13 -34.99
N THR A 329 -2.91 25.85 -35.00
CA THR A 329 -2.27 24.78 -35.81
C THR A 329 -3.31 24.10 -36.72
N PRO A 330 -3.79 24.76 -37.79
CA PRO A 330 -4.73 24.16 -38.71
C PRO A 330 -4.24 22.82 -39.27
N GLY A 331 -5.13 21.83 -39.24
CA GLY A 331 -4.84 20.45 -39.64
C GLY A 331 -4.10 19.60 -38.60
N GLY A 332 -3.69 20.18 -37.47
CA GLY A 332 -3.07 19.45 -36.37
C GLY A 332 -4.10 18.63 -35.58
N LYS A 333 -3.75 17.39 -35.24
CA LYS A 333 -4.54 16.49 -34.37
C LYS A 333 -3.76 16.19 -33.10
N ARG A 334 -4.46 16.04 -31.97
CA ARG A 334 -3.92 15.62 -30.66
C ARG A 334 -4.45 14.24 -30.31
N GLY A 335 -3.56 13.28 -30.07
CA GLY A 335 -3.85 11.95 -29.54
C GLY A 335 -3.61 11.84 -28.02
N SER A 336 -3.66 10.60 -27.51
CA SER A 336 -3.31 10.30 -26.11
C SER A 336 -1.86 10.68 -25.80
N HIS A 337 -1.57 11.04 -24.55
CA HIS A 337 -0.21 11.39 -24.09
C HIS A 337 0.47 12.46 -24.95
N TRP A 338 -0.35 13.38 -25.48
CA TRP A 338 0.08 14.50 -26.34
C TRP A 338 0.81 14.09 -27.62
N LYS A 339 0.53 12.91 -28.18
CA LYS A 339 0.92 12.54 -29.55
C LYS A 339 0.25 13.50 -30.56
N ILE A 340 0.98 14.53 -30.99
CA ILE A 340 0.50 15.51 -31.96
C ILE A 340 0.92 15.13 -33.37
N SER A 341 0.05 15.41 -34.35
CA SER A 341 0.33 15.11 -35.77
C SER A 341 1.11 16.20 -36.50
N LYS A 342 1.28 17.38 -35.88
CA LYS A 342 1.90 18.56 -36.50
C LYS A 342 2.48 19.47 -35.44
N MET A 343 3.75 19.83 -35.55
CA MET A 343 4.37 20.79 -34.64
C MET A 343 3.74 22.18 -34.83
N PRO A 344 3.39 22.89 -33.72
CA PRO A 344 2.89 24.25 -33.80
C PRO A 344 4.02 25.25 -34.07
N THR A 345 3.66 26.45 -34.56
CA THR A 345 4.61 27.55 -34.78
C THR A 345 4.84 28.37 -33.49
N GLU A 346 5.79 29.32 -33.50
CA GLU A 346 6.01 30.25 -32.37
C GLU A 346 4.75 30.99 -31.91
N ALA A 347 3.83 31.28 -32.85
CA ALA A 347 2.58 31.98 -32.54
C ALA A 347 1.72 31.22 -31.52
N PHE A 348 1.75 29.88 -31.52
CA PHE A 348 1.05 29.07 -30.52
C PHE A 348 1.62 29.29 -29.12
N TYR A 349 2.95 29.19 -28.96
CA TYR A 349 3.59 29.34 -27.66
C TYR A 349 3.45 30.77 -27.12
N ALA A 350 3.56 31.77 -28.00
CA ALA A 350 3.30 33.17 -27.66
C ALA A 350 1.85 33.38 -27.17
N GLU A 351 0.88 32.73 -27.83
CA GLU A 351 -0.52 32.78 -27.43
C GLU A 351 -0.77 32.08 -26.09
N VAL A 352 -0.15 30.92 -25.85
CA VAL A 352 -0.16 30.24 -24.54
C VAL A 352 0.36 31.20 -23.45
N THR A 353 1.55 31.77 -23.63
CA THR A 353 2.11 32.73 -22.65
C THR A 353 1.18 33.92 -22.43
N ARG A 354 0.63 34.52 -23.50
CA ARG A 354 -0.27 35.68 -23.39
C ARG A 354 -1.53 35.34 -22.58
N MET A 355 -2.16 34.20 -22.87
CA MET A 355 -3.39 33.80 -22.20
C MET A 355 -3.16 33.43 -20.73
N PHE A 356 -2.06 32.74 -20.41
CA PHE A 356 -1.70 32.43 -19.02
C PHE A 356 -1.27 33.68 -18.22
N LYS A 357 -0.64 34.68 -18.84
CA LYS A 357 -0.35 35.98 -18.19
C LYS A 357 -1.64 36.70 -17.78
N ALA A 358 -2.68 36.62 -18.62
CA ALA A 358 -3.99 37.17 -18.28
C ALA A 358 -4.65 36.43 -17.11
N LEU A 359 -4.51 35.09 -17.03
CA LEU A 359 -4.97 34.31 -15.88
C LEU A 359 -4.24 34.70 -14.59
N GLU A 360 -2.91 34.85 -14.63
CA GLU A 360 -2.12 35.25 -13.46
C GLU A 360 -2.46 36.68 -12.99
N ALA A 361 -2.69 37.60 -13.93
CA ALA A 361 -3.15 38.95 -13.60
C ALA A 361 -4.54 38.92 -12.92
N GLU A 362 -5.45 38.07 -13.40
CA GLU A 362 -6.77 37.89 -12.76
C GLU A 362 -6.63 37.28 -11.36
N ARG A 363 -5.81 36.25 -11.18
CA ARG A 363 -5.54 35.64 -9.88
C ARG A 363 -5.08 36.69 -8.87
N ARG A 364 -4.11 37.54 -9.25
CA ARG A 364 -3.62 38.64 -8.41
C ARG A 364 -4.70 39.67 -8.10
N ALA A 365 -5.45 40.11 -9.11
CA ALA A 365 -6.50 41.11 -8.95
C ALA A 365 -7.62 40.63 -8.01
N ARG A 366 -7.91 39.33 -8.00
CA ARG A 366 -8.93 38.72 -7.14
C ARG A 366 -8.40 38.24 -5.79
N GLY A 367 -7.09 38.30 -5.54
CA GLY A 367 -6.49 37.82 -4.30
C GLY A 367 -6.58 36.29 -4.12
N TRP A 368 -6.70 35.54 -5.21
CA TRP A 368 -6.79 34.08 -5.14
C TRP A 368 -5.47 33.46 -4.64
N PRO A 369 -5.54 32.34 -3.89
CA PRO A 369 -4.41 31.46 -3.61
C PRO A 369 -3.53 31.18 -4.83
N GLU A 370 -2.29 30.79 -4.58
CA GLU A 370 -1.35 30.41 -5.62
C GLU A 370 -1.94 29.32 -6.54
N LEU A 371 -1.74 29.48 -7.84
CA LEU A 371 -2.13 28.50 -8.86
C LEU A 371 -0.87 27.77 -9.33
N ILE A 372 -0.97 26.45 -9.46
CA ILE A 372 0.10 25.62 -10.03
C ILE A 372 -0.48 24.71 -11.11
N CYS A 373 0.09 24.73 -12.30
CA CYS A 373 -0.52 24.12 -13.49
C CYS A 373 0.26 22.91 -14.00
N CYS A 374 -0.44 21.81 -14.27
CA CYS A 374 0.00 20.78 -15.21
C CYS A 374 -0.63 21.09 -16.58
N PRO A 375 0.08 21.80 -17.47
CA PRO A 375 -0.46 22.15 -18.78
C PRO A 375 -0.72 20.92 -19.65
N LEU A 376 0.13 19.89 -19.53
CA LEU A 376 0.10 18.70 -20.36
C LEU A 376 0.28 17.45 -19.51
N ASP A 377 -0.73 16.60 -19.47
CA ASP A 377 -0.69 15.33 -18.75
C ASP A 377 0.12 14.25 -19.51
N GLU A 378 1.13 13.67 -18.85
CA GLU A 378 1.89 12.48 -19.27
C GLU A 378 2.36 12.53 -20.74
N VAL A 379 3.16 13.56 -21.06
CA VAL A 379 3.69 13.74 -22.42
C VAL A 379 4.68 12.62 -22.75
N THR A 380 4.42 11.89 -23.84
CA THR A 380 5.33 10.84 -24.34
C THR A 380 6.69 11.42 -24.73
N ALA A 381 7.77 10.65 -24.54
CA ALA A 381 9.14 11.08 -24.84
C ALA A 381 9.33 11.54 -26.31
N SER A 382 8.59 10.93 -27.25
CA SER A 382 8.61 11.33 -28.67
C SER A 382 8.09 12.75 -28.94
N GLN A 383 7.42 13.37 -27.97
CA GLN A 383 6.81 14.70 -28.07
C GLN A 383 7.46 15.71 -27.12
N LYS A 384 8.68 15.41 -26.65
CA LYS A 384 9.42 16.23 -25.69
C LYS A 384 9.65 17.67 -26.14
N GLU A 385 9.90 17.92 -27.43
CA GLU A 385 10.10 19.28 -27.95
C GLU A 385 8.83 20.13 -27.80
N PHE A 386 7.66 19.58 -28.15
CA PHE A 386 6.38 20.25 -27.94
C PHE A 386 6.11 20.44 -26.45
N GLY A 387 6.29 19.37 -25.68
CA GLY A 387 6.03 19.34 -24.24
C GLY A 387 6.81 20.42 -23.50
N SER A 388 8.14 20.38 -23.58
CA SER A 388 9.03 21.28 -22.84
C SER A 388 8.75 22.75 -23.16
N ARG A 389 8.43 23.07 -24.41
CA ARG A 389 8.11 24.43 -24.85
C ARG A 389 6.76 24.93 -24.33
N VAL A 390 5.74 24.07 -24.21
CA VAL A 390 4.47 24.46 -23.55
C VAL A 390 4.69 24.73 -22.07
N TYR A 391 5.40 23.84 -21.37
CA TYR A 391 5.72 24.02 -19.95
C TYR A 391 6.47 25.34 -19.73
N LYS A 392 7.50 25.59 -20.54
CA LYS A 392 8.21 26.88 -20.53
C LYS A 392 7.29 28.07 -20.81
N ALA A 393 6.41 28.00 -21.80
CA ALA A 393 5.49 29.09 -22.12
C ALA A 393 4.54 29.45 -20.96
N VAL A 394 4.10 28.46 -20.19
CA VAL A 394 3.27 28.67 -18.98
C VAL A 394 4.11 29.22 -17.83
N ARG A 395 5.32 28.69 -17.61
CA ARG A 395 6.22 29.20 -16.57
C ARG A 395 6.65 30.64 -16.82
N ASP A 396 6.97 31.00 -18.07
CA ASP A 396 7.29 32.37 -18.50
C ASP A 396 6.09 33.34 -18.36
N ALA A 397 4.87 32.80 -18.18
CA ALA A 397 3.69 33.59 -17.86
C ALA A 397 3.55 33.93 -16.36
N GLY A 398 4.44 33.41 -15.51
CA GLY A 398 4.45 33.66 -14.07
C GLY A 398 3.62 32.68 -13.24
N ILE A 399 3.19 31.56 -13.83
CA ILE A 399 2.46 30.49 -13.14
C ILE A 399 3.40 29.30 -12.95
N ARG A 400 3.53 28.81 -11.71
CA ARG A 400 4.32 27.60 -11.43
C ARG A 400 3.72 26.40 -12.14
N THR A 401 4.58 25.46 -12.51
CA THR A 401 4.12 24.23 -13.16
C THR A 401 4.57 22.97 -12.44
N TYR A 402 3.71 21.96 -12.48
CA TYR A 402 4.05 20.59 -12.12
C TYR A 402 3.85 19.68 -13.33
N ILE A 403 4.72 18.69 -13.50
CA ILE A 403 4.67 17.74 -14.62
C ILE A 403 4.39 16.32 -14.12
N THR A 404 3.44 15.63 -14.74
CA THR A 404 3.21 14.18 -14.51
C THR A 404 4.22 13.37 -15.32
N LYS A 405 5.43 13.19 -14.78
CA LYS A 405 6.54 12.45 -15.39
C LYS A 405 7.57 12.07 -14.33
N ASN A 406 8.24 10.93 -14.52
CA ASN A 406 9.33 10.55 -13.63
C ASN A 406 10.55 11.49 -13.81
N PRO A 407 11.12 12.05 -12.72
CA PRO A 407 12.31 12.89 -12.78
C PRO A 407 13.58 12.18 -13.31
N LEU A 408 13.56 10.86 -13.46
CA LEU A 408 14.64 10.02 -13.98
C LEU A 408 14.40 9.56 -15.43
N ALA A 409 13.32 10.00 -16.08
CA ALA A 409 13.03 9.70 -17.48
C ALA A 409 14.13 10.25 -18.41
N SER A 410 14.35 9.59 -19.55
CA SER A 410 15.40 9.96 -20.51
C SER A 410 15.24 11.37 -21.11
N ASP A 411 14.01 11.88 -21.15
CA ASP A 411 13.68 13.23 -21.61
C ASP A 411 13.51 14.26 -20.48
N ALA A 412 13.80 13.91 -19.22
CA ALA A 412 13.58 14.80 -18.08
C ALA A 412 14.35 16.14 -18.20
N ALA A 413 15.58 16.10 -18.71
CA ALA A 413 16.44 17.28 -18.85
C ALA A 413 15.84 18.34 -19.79
N ASP A 414 15.05 17.93 -20.79
CA ASP A 414 14.40 18.84 -21.74
C ASP A 414 13.37 19.75 -21.03
N TYR A 415 12.79 19.30 -19.91
CA TYR A 415 11.75 20.04 -19.17
C TYR A 415 12.30 20.97 -18.09
N HIS A 416 13.56 20.83 -17.68
CA HIS A 416 14.20 21.63 -16.61
C HIS A 416 13.93 23.15 -16.66
N PRO A 417 13.93 23.81 -17.85
CA PRO A 417 13.68 25.25 -17.93
C PRO A 417 12.22 25.65 -17.63
N GLY A 418 11.28 24.72 -17.80
CA GLY A 418 9.85 24.99 -17.83
C GLY A 418 9.06 24.48 -16.63
N ILE A 419 9.68 23.73 -15.71
CA ILE A 419 9.00 23.08 -14.59
C ILE A 419 9.48 23.57 -13.23
N ASP A 420 8.60 23.50 -12.22
CA ASP A 420 8.95 23.78 -10.82
C ASP A 420 8.80 22.54 -9.93
N VAL A 421 7.93 21.60 -10.33
CA VAL A 421 7.61 20.41 -9.54
C VAL A 421 7.60 19.16 -10.41
N TRP A 422 8.31 18.13 -9.98
CA TRP A 422 8.22 16.79 -10.54
C TRP A 422 7.10 16.02 -9.85
N CYS A 423 6.08 15.60 -10.59
CA CYS A 423 5.01 14.76 -10.07
C CYS A 423 5.18 13.37 -10.68
N SER A 424 5.55 12.36 -9.89
CA SER A 424 5.80 11.00 -10.36
C SER A 424 4.84 10.00 -9.70
N GLN A 425 4.48 8.93 -10.39
CA GLN A 425 3.63 7.88 -9.79
C GLN A 425 4.32 7.15 -8.62
N PRO A 426 5.64 6.87 -8.68
CA PRO A 426 6.41 6.33 -7.55
C PRO A 426 7.15 7.44 -6.78
N TYR A 427 7.64 7.12 -5.58
CA TYR A 427 8.73 7.84 -4.92
C TYR A 427 10.07 7.54 -5.60
N SER A 428 10.23 7.97 -6.85
CA SER A 428 11.36 7.63 -7.70
C SER A 428 12.68 8.26 -7.26
N MET A 429 12.64 9.50 -6.76
CA MET A 429 13.84 10.21 -6.33
C MET A 429 14.15 9.90 -4.85
N PRO A 430 15.37 9.45 -4.52
CA PRO A 430 15.80 9.25 -3.14
C PRO A 430 15.77 10.54 -2.31
N TYR A 431 15.42 10.41 -1.02
CA TYR A 431 15.36 11.52 -0.07
C TYR A 431 16.61 12.40 -0.10
N GLU A 432 17.79 11.79 -0.08
CA GLU A 432 19.07 12.49 0.02
C GLU A 432 19.33 13.38 -1.22
N LYS A 433 18.86 12.95 -2.39
CA LYS A 433 18.95 13.75 -3.62
C LYS A 433 17.98 14.92 -3.62
N ILE A 434 16.79 14.73 -3.04
CA ILE A 434 15.80 15.80 -2.91
C ILE A 434 16.32 16.89 -1.96
N THR A 435 16.88 16.50 -0.81
CA THR A 435 17.35 17.45 0.20
C THR A 435 18.70 18.11 -0.13
N ALA A 436 19.45 17.57 -1.08
CA ALA A 436 20.72 18.14 -1.53
C ALA A 436 20.57 19.31 -2.53
N GLN A 437 19.33 19.69 -2.87
CA GLN A 437 19.02 20.74 -3.83
C GLN A 437 17.80 21.56 -3.37
N ASP A 438 17.64 22.76 -3.93
CA ASP A 438 16.57 23.72 -3.61
C ASP A 438 15.76 24.17 -4.84
N ARG A 439 15.96 23.53 -5.99
CA ARG A 439 15.39 23.92 -7.29
C ARG A 439 14.00 23.34 -7.56
N TYR A 440 13.79 22.08 -7.21
CA TYR A 440 12.59 21.32 -7.55
C TYR A 440 11.89 20.82 -6.29
N GLU A 441 10.56 20.86 -6.34
CA GLU A 441 9.71 20.08 -5.44
C GLU A 441 9.33 18.75 -6.10
N TYR A 442 8.91 17.80 -5.26
CA TYR A 442 8.55 16.45 -5.69
C TYR A 442 7.19 16.07 -5.15
N TRP A 443 6.25 15.77 -6.05
CA TRP A 443 4.89 15.33 -5.77
C TRP A 443 4.70 13.89 -6.22
N CYS A 444 3.77 13.18 -5.60
CA CYS A 444 3.49 11.79 -5.93
C CYS A 444 2.00 11.57 -6.22
N TYR A 445 1.68 10.81 -7.26
CA TYR A 445 0.32 10.35 -7.54
C TYR A 445 0.26 8.83 -7.40
N PRO A 446 0.06 8.29 -6.17
CA PRO A 446 0.23 6.87 -5.86
C PRO A 446 -0.97 6.02 -6.33
N ASN A 447 -1.19 5.96 -7.64
CA ASN A 447 -2.36 5.32 -8.27
C ASN A 447 -2.46 3.83 -7.94
N HIS A 448 -1.32 3.15 -7.72
CA HIS A 448 -1.26 1.75 -7.29
C HIS A 448 -2.01 1.50 -5.98
N ASN A 449 -1.99 2.44 -5.02
CA ASN A 449 -2.84 2.37 -3.83
C ASN A 449 -4.24 2.94 -4.10
N ALA A 450 -4.36 3.93 -4.98
CA ALA A 450 -5.62 4.60 -5.33
C ALA A 450 -6.34 3.95 -6.54
N GLY A 451 -6.43 2.62 -6.56
CA GLY A 451 -7.38 1.89 -7.39
C GLY A 451 -6.90 1.47 -8.78
N GLU A 452 -5.64 1.67 -9.14
CA GLU A 452 -5.03 1.00 -10.28
C GLU A 452 -4.91 -0.51 -10.04
N VAL A 453 -4.30 -0.88 -8.91
CA VAL A 453 -4.36 -2.25 -8.38
C VAL A 453 -5.66 -2.39 -7.61
N LYS A 454 -6.39 -3.49 -7.82
CA LYS A 454 -7.69 -3.77 -7.19
C LYS A 454 -7.61 -4.80 -6.07
N ASP A 455 -6.41 -4.96 -5.52
CA ASP A 455 -6.13 -5.76 -4.32
C ASP A 455 -6.28 -4.88 -3.07
N ARG A 456 -7.18 -5.24 -2.16
CA ARG A 456 -7.49 -4.43 -0.97
C ARG A 456 -6.36 -4.38 0.03
N ARG A 457 -5.52 -5.41 0.11
CA ARG A 457 -4.34 -5.39 0.96
C ARG A 457 -3.34 -4.36 0.44
N VAL A 458 -3.14 -4.27 -0.87
CA VAL A 458 -2.30 -3.22 -1.50
C VAL A 458 -2.88 -1.83 -1.29
N MET A 459 -4.17 -1.66 -1.53
CA MET A 459 -4.83 -0.36 -1.39
C MET A 459 -4.87 0.11 0.07
N CYS A 460 -5.09 -0.78 1.03
CA CYS A 460 -5.18 -0.40 2.44
C CYS A 460 -3.82 -0.36 3.14
N LYS A 461 -3.04 -1.46 3.12
CA LYS A 461 -1.76 -1.57 3.83
C LYS A 461 -0.67 -0.72 3.20
N GLY A 462 -0.52 -0.81 1.88
CA GLY A 462 0.37 0.08 1.11
C GLY A 462 -0.07 1.52 1.22
N GLY A 463 -1.39 1.76 1.15
CA GLY A 463 -2.00 3.06 1.35
C GLY A 463 -1.59 3.74 2.64
N ARG A 464 -1.78 3.06 3.79
CA ARG A 464 -1.42 3.62 5.11
C ARG A 464 0.07 3.96 5.19
N MET A 465 0.95 3.09 4.66
CA MET A 465 2.38 3.39 4.57
C MET A 465 2.64 4.61 3.67
N THR A 466 2.10 4.60 2.44
CA THR A 466 2.30 5.67 1.44
C THR A 466 1.88 7.03 1.96
N TYR A 467 0.75 7.13 2.68
CA TYR A 467 0.19 8.40 3.17
C TYR A 467 0.75 8.83 4.55
N GLY A 468 1.44 7.92 5.24
CA GLY A 468 2.02 8.14 6.56
C GLY A 468 3.54 8.10 6.58
N PHE A 469 4.10 7.07 7.21
CA PHE A 469 5.54 6.90 7.41
C PHE A 469 6.35 6.94 6.10
N GLY A 470 5.82 6.37 5.02
CA GLY A 470 6.45 6.40 3.70
C GLY A 470 6.51 7.81 3.11
N PHE A 471 5.48 8.65 3.32
CA PHE A 471 5.50 10.04 2.88
C PHE A 471 6.48 10.90 3.68
N TRP A 472 6.57 10.65 4.99
CA TRP A 472 7.60 11.26 5.83
C TRP A 472 9.00 10.88 5.35
N ARG A 473 9.22 9.59 5.01
CA ARG A 473 10.51 9.04 4.55
C ARG A 473 10.95 9.49 3.16
N SER A 474 10.01 9.89 2.29
CA SER A 474 10.28 10.08 0.86
C SER A 474 10.93 11.41 0.50
N GLY A 475 10.71 12.47 1.30
CA GLY A 475 11.11 13.84 0.95
C GLY A 475 10.16 14.56 -0.02
N TYR A 476 9.12 13.88 -0.52
CA TYR A 476 8.10 14.47 -1.37
C TYR A 476 7.18 15.40 -0.57
N THR A 477 6.58 16.41 -1.20
CA THR A 477 5.79 17.46 -0.51
C THR A 477 4.29 17.33 -0.71
N THR A 478 3.81 16.65 -1.76
CA THR A 478 2.37 16.50 -2.02
C THR A 478 2.01 15.11 -2.51
N LEU A 479 0.92 14.53 -1.99
CA LEU A 479 0.23 13.38 -2.57
C LEU A 479 -1.00 13.83 -3.35
N ILE A 480 -1.18 13.36 -4.57
CA ILE A 480 -2.27 13.77 -5.47
C ILE A 480 -2.69 12.61 -6.40
N PRO A 481 -3.36 11.55 -5.90
CA PRO A 481 -3.82 10.46 -6.76
C PRO A 481 -4.76 10.98 -7.84
N TRP A 482 -4.81 10.23 -8.93
CA TRP A 482 -5.51 10.60 -10.17
C TRP A 482 -7.04 10.69 -10.09
N HIS A 483 -7.65 10.37 -8.94
CA HIS A 483 -9.09 10.54 -8.74
C HIS A 483 -9.46 10.64 -7.26
N TRP A 484 -10.53 11.42 -7.03
CA TRP A 484 -11.42 11.32 -5.88
C TRP A 484 -12.47 10.23 -6.18
N ALA A 485 -13.41 10.53 -7.08
CA ALA A 485 -14.36 9.58 -7.66
C ALA A 485 -13.98 9.27 -9.11
N TRP A 486 -13.91 7.99 -9.43
CA TRP A 486 -13.87 7.55 -10.82
C TRP A 486 -14.92 6.48 -11.12
N THR A 487 -15.89 6.88 -11.94
CA THR A 487 -17.03 6.05 -12.31
C THR A 487 -16.75 5.22 -13.57
N PRO A 488 -17.08 3.93 -13.57
CA PRO A 488 -16.75 2.98 -14.64
C PRO A 488 -17.58 3.19 -15.93
N GLY A 489 -18.86 3.55 -15.80
CA GLY A 489 -19.83 3.63 -16.90
C GLY A 489 -21.04 4.52 -16.56
N ASP A 490 -22.22 4.21 -17.11
CA ASP A 490 -23.45 5.01 -16.91
C ASP A 490 -24.10 4.86 -15.53
N ASP A 491 -23.70 3.84 -14.76
CA ASP A 491 -24.05 3.64 -13.36
C ASP A 491 -22.78 3.74 -12.50
N GLN A 492 -22.81 4.58 -11.48
CA GLN A 492 -21.67 4.75 -10.57
C GLN A 492 -21.38 3.47 -9.77
N PHE A 493 -22.39 2.62 -9.57
CA PHE A 493 -22.31 1.39 -8.77
C PHE A 493 -21.92 0.16 -9.61
N ASP A 494 -21.77 0.28 -10.94
CA ASP A 494 -21.48 -0.85 -11.82
C ASP A 494 -20.04 -0.87 -12.34
N TYR A 495 -19.17 -1.55 -11.58
CA TYR A 495 -17.74 -1.64 -11.83
C TYR A 495 -17.32 -2.49 -13.04
N LEU A 496 -18.23 -3.18 -13.73
CA LEU A 496 -17.89 -4.15 -14.79
C LEU A 496 -18.35 -3.75 -16.20
N ARG A 497 -19.31 -2.82 -16.34
CA ARG A 497 -19.83 -2.38 -17.66
C ARG A 497 -19.03 -1.23 -18.29
N GLY A 498 -18.05 -0.70 -17.57
CA GLY A 498 -17.14 0.35 -18.05
C GLY A 498 -16.08 -0.11 -19.04
N ARG A 499 -15.43 0.85 -19.71
CA ARG A 499 -14.17 0.57 -20.44
C ARG A 499 -13.03 0.14 -19.52
N ARG A 500 -13.14 0.53 -18.25
CA ARG A 500 -12.25 0.22 -17.14
C ARG A 500 -13.09 0.13 -15.87
N SER A 501 -12.60 -0.59 -14.86
CA SER A 501 -13.25 -0.74 -13.57
C SER A 501 -12.96 0.46 -12.65
N GLY A 502 -14.02 1.16 -12.25
CA GLY A 502 -13.98 2.38 -11.47
C GLY A 502 -13.44 2.18 -10.04
N CYS A 503 -13.30 3.26 -9.29
CA CYS A 503 -12.91 3.27 -7.87
C CYS A 503 -13.33 4.60 -7.22
N GLY A 504 -13.03 4.73 -5.93
CA GLY A 504 -13.35 5.93 -5.16
C GLY A 504 -14.73 5.88 -4.53
N GLN A 505 -15.07 6.95 -3.84
CA GLN A 505 -16.35 7.14 -3.19
C GLN A 505 -17.50 7.24 -4.19
N ARG A 506 -18.72 7.08 -3.68
CA ARG A 506 -19.98 7.22 -4.42
C ARG A 506 -20.86 8.28 -3.77
N ILE A 507 -21.88 8.73 -4.49
CA ILE A 507 -22.88 9.67 -3.98
C ILE A 507 -24.21 8.92 -3.82
N ASP A 508 -24.73 8.97 -2.60
CA ASP A 508 -26.01 8.39 -2.20
C ASP A 508 -27.20 9.23 -2.72
N ASP A 509 -28.41 8.68 -2.65
CA ASP A 509 -29.62 9.33 -3.19
C ASP A 509 -30.05 10.58 -2.41
N ASP A 510 -29.51 10.79 -1.20
CA ASP A 510 -29.68 12.02 -0.41
C ASP A 510 -28.54 13.04 -0.63
N GLY A 511 -27.52 12.68 -1.40
CA GLY A 511 -26.34 13.51 -1.68
C GLY A 511 -25.18 13.28 -0.71
N GLU A 512 -25.27 12.32 0.21
CA GLU A 512 -24.18 11.97 1.11
C GLU A 512 -23.09 11.15 0.42
N VAL A 513 -21.86 11.26 0.93
CA VAL A 513 -20.72 10.52 0.42
C VAL A 513 -20.74 9.10 0.99
N ILE A 514 -20.68 8.11 0.11
CA ILE A 514 -20.42 6.72 0.44
C ILE A 514 -18.93 6.48 0.20
N GLU A 515 -18.17 6.45 1.28
CA GLU A 515 -16.72 6.35 1.24
C GLU A 515 -16.26 4.98 0.74
N ALA A 516 -15.12 4.97 0.03
CA ALA A 516 -14.43 3.73 -0.26
C ALA A 516 -13.53 3.34 0.92
N VAL A 517 -13.48 2.06 1.29
CA VAL A 517 -12.79 1.53 2.48
C VAL A 517 -11.34 1.99 2.58
N TYR A 518 -10.63 2.04 1.45
CA TYR A 518 -9.20 2.38 1.44
C TYR A 518 -8.93 3.86 1.79
N TRP A 519 -9.89 4.77 1.62
CA TRP A 519 -9.73 6.18 2.04
C TRP A 519 -9.59 6.31 3.56
N GLN A 520 -10.24 5.44 4.33
CA GLN A 520 -10.05 5.37 5.79
C GLN A 520 -8.61 4.96 6.14
N CYS A 521 -8.02 4.04 5.38
CA CYS A 521 -6.63 3.63 5.60
C CYS A 521 -5.63 4.73 5.21
N PHE A 522 -5.95 5.56 4.22
CA PHE A 522 -5.16 6.74 3.89
C PHE A 522 -5.22 7.80 4.99
N ARG A 523 -6.41 8.07 5.56
CA ARG A 523 -6.58 8.95 6.72
C ARG A 523 -5.71 8.50 7.89
N GLU A 524 -5.75 7.22 8.22
CA GLU A 524 -4.93 6.63 9.29
C GLU A 524 -3.43 6.77 9.04
N GLY A 525 -3.00 6.71 7.77
CA GLY A 525 -1.63 7.00 7.39
C GLY A 525 -1.27 8.47 7.63
N ARG A 526 -2.15 9.40 7.24
CA ARG A 526 -1.97 10.82 7.56
C ARG A 526 -1.90 11.07 9.06
N ASP A 527 -2.73 10.42 9.86
CA ASP A 527 -2.68 10.55 11.31
C ASP A 527 -1.35 10.01 11.85
N ASP A 528 -0.84 8.87 11.34
CA ASP A 528 0.52 8.40 11.67
C ASP A 528 1.58 9.49 11.40
N ALA A 529 1.52 10.17 10.25
CA ALA A 529 2.43 11.28 9.93
C ALA A 529 2.26 12.49 10.87
N ARG A 530 1.04 12.76 11.33
CA ARG A 530 0.77 13.82 12.32
C ARG A 530 1.34 13.47 13.70
N TYR A 531 1.31 12.21 14.13
CA TYR A 531 2.01 11.79 15.35
C TYR A 531 3.51 11.99 15.21
N VAL A 532 4.11 11.57 14.09
CA VAL A 532 5.53 11.82 13.80
C VAL A 532 5.85 13.31 13.89
N TYR A 533 5.11 14.16 13.18
CA TYR A 533 5.38 15.60 13.15
C TYR A 533 5.15 16.27 14.51
N THR A 534 4.13 15.85 15.26
CA THR A 534 3.87 16.37 16.61
C THR A 534 5.04 16.07 17.55
N LEU A 535 5.62 14.87 17.49
CA LEU A 535 6.83 14.53 18.24
C LEU A 535 8.03 15.36 17.78
N GLN A 536 8.26 15.50 16.46
CA GLN A 536 9.34 16.34 15.92
C GLN A 536 9.24 17.79 16.41
N GLN A 537 8.04 18.35 16.38
CA GLN A 537 7.77 19.70 16.87
C GLN A 537 8.02 19.80 18.38
N ALA A 538 7.56 18.85 19.18
CA ALA A 538 7.75 18.85 20.62
C ALA A 538 9.24 18.77 21.00
N ILE A 539 10.00 17.87 20.35
CA ILE A 539 11.45 17.73 20.49
C ILE A 539 12.13 19.04 20.10
N TRP A 540 11.78 19.57 18.92
CA TRP A 540 12.38 20.79 18.41
C TRP A 540 12.17 21.92 19.43
N GLU A 541 10.95 22.21 19.86
CA GLU A 541 10.66 23.27 20.83
C GLU A 541 11.41 23.15 22.16
N ARG A 542 11.84 21.94 22.56
CA ARG A 542 12.39 21.65 23.90
C ARG A 542 13.86 21.23 23.92
N GLN A 543 14.52 21.08 22.77
CA GLN A 543 15.89 20.53 22.73
C GLN A 543 16.95 21.35 23.46
N ASN A 544 16.68 22.63 23.76
CA ASN A 544 17.59 23.51 24.50
C ASN A 544 17.19 23.65 25.99
N SER A 545 16.31 22.77 26.50
CA SER A 545 15.93 22.76 27.91
C SER A 545 17.14 22.53 28.81
N THR A 546 17.18 23.21 29.96
CA THR A 546 18.16 22.98 31.03
C THR A 546 17.68 21.95 32.05
N ASP A 547 16.42 21.51 31.94
CA ASP A 547 15.82 20.47 32.78
C ASP A 547 16.31 19.07 32.36
N ALA A 548 16.90 18.32 33.29
CA ALA A 548 17.56 17.05 32.99
C ALA A 548 16.57 15.97 32.49
N ASP A 549 15.37 15.94 33.07
CA ASP A 549 14.31 15.01 32.66
C ASP A 549 13.85 15.32 31.24
N CYS A 550 13.59 16.60 30.93
CA CYS A 550 13.28 17.05 29.57
C CYS A 550 14.39 16.70 28.56
N GLN A 551 15.67 16.84 28.94
CA GLN A 551 16.80 16.49 28.07
C GLN A 551 16.82 14.99 27.77
N SER A 552 16.56 14.15 28.77
CA SER A 552 16.44 12.70 28.60
C SER A 552 15.27 12.34 27.66
N LEU A 553 14.09 12.93 27.87
CA LEU A 553 12.92 12.71 27.02
C LEU A 553 13.14 13.19 25.57
N VAL A 554 13.84 14.30 25.37
CA VAL A 554 14.27 14.78 24.05
C VAL A 554 15.19 13.76 23.37
N ALA A 555 16.17 13.22 24.10
CA ALA A 555 17.09 12.22 23.56
C ALA A 555 16.35 10.93 23.18
N ASN A 556 15.45 10.45 24.04
CA ASN A 556 14.63 9.26 23.78
C ASN A 556 13.70 9.47 22.58
N GLY A 557 13.06 10.64 22.47
CA GLY A 557 12.23 10.98 21.32
C GLY A 557 13.01 11.01 20.01
N LYS A 558 14.24 11.56 20.02
CA LYS A 558 15.13 11.52 18.84
C LYS A 558 15.53 10.10 18.47
N ALA A 559 15.83 9.25 19.45
CA ALA A 559 16.15 7.85 19.23
C ALA A 559 14.96 7.08 18.61
N LEU A 560 13.74 7.30 19.12
CA LEU A 560 12.52 6.70 18.58
C LEU A 560 12.24 7.12 17.12
N LEU A 561 12.44 8.41 16.78
CA LEU A 561 12.33 8.87 15.40
C LEU A 561 13.38 8.21 14.51
N GLN A 562 14.63 8.12 14.97
CA GLN A 562 15.72 7.49 14.22
C GLN A 562 15.47 5.98 13.99
N GLU A 563 14.99 5.27 15.01
CA GLU A 563 14.59 3.87 14.94
C GLU A 563 13.45 3.68 13.92
N THR A 564 12.38 4.46 14.07
CA THR A 564 11.23 4.40 13.16
C THR A 564 11.64 4.67 11.71
N TRP A 565 12.55 5.62 11.48
CA TRP A 565 13.09 5.92 10.16
C TRP A 565 13.86 4.73 9.55
N HIS A 566 14.69 4.05 10.36
CA HIS A 566 15.49 2.90 9.92
C HIS A 566 14.68 1.63 9.68
N ASP A 567 13.55 1.47 10.36
CA ASP A 567 12.67 0.31 10.24
C ASP A 567 11.78 0.34 9.00
N ILE A 568 11.69 1.49 8.31
CA ILE A 568 10.95 1.61 7.06
C ILE A 568 11.78 0.94 5.95
N THR A 569 11.30 -0.19 5.45
CA THR A 569 11.78 -0.77 4.18
C THR A 569 11.37 0.15 3.03
N VAL A 570 12.28 1.00 2.56
CA VAL A 570 12.01 1.98 1.51
C VAL A 570 11.64 1.29 0.19
N GLN A 571 10.50 1.67 -0.38
CA GLN A 571 10.03 1.22 -1.70
C GLN A 571 9.60 2.42 -2.54
N GLN A 572 9.85 2.36 -3.86
CA GLN A 572 9.34 3.37 -4.78
C GLN A 572 7.80 3.34 -4.88
N LYS A 573 7.21 2.14 -4.79
CA LYS A 573 5.76 1.91 -4.69
C LYS A 573 5.51 1.02 -3.48
N TYR A 574 4.83 1.53 -2.47
CA TYR A 574 4.46 0.70 -1.30
C TYR A 574 3.22 -0.12 -1.64
N LEU A 575 3.41 -1.42 -1.85
CA LEU A 575 2.31 -2.34 -2.17
C LEU A 575 1.70 -2.96 -0.91
N ALA A 576 2.14 -4.13 -0.47
CA ALA A 576 1.68 -4.76 0.77
C ALA A 576 2.78 -5.62 1.41
N ASP A 577 3.61 -6.21 0.55
CA ASP A 577 4.71 -7.07 0.94
C ASP A 577 5.91 -6.26 1.42
N SER A 578 6.68 -6.89 2.31
CA SER A 578 7.84 -6.27 3.00
C SER A 578 7.50 -5.00 3.81
N MET A 579 6.21 -4.77 4.09
CA MET A 579 5.70 -3.80 5.05
C MET A 579 5.60 -4.41 6.44
N TRP A 580 5.59 -3.58 7.48
CA TRP A 580 5.32 -4.00 8.85
C TRP A 580 4.03 -4.82 8.97
N ALA A 581 3.92 -5.65 10.01
CA ALA A 581 2.65 -6.31 10.30
C ALA A 581 1.55 -5.25 10.52
N SER A 582 0.30 -5.55 10.15
CA SER A 582 -0.79 -4.56 10.20
C SER A 582 -1.04 -4.04 11.63
N SER A 583 -0.84 -4.88 12.66
CA SER A 583 -0.91 -4.49 14.07
C SER A 583 0.24 -3.58 14.53
N GLU A 584 1.41 -3.67 13.89
CA GLU A 584 2.61 -2.93 14.27
C GLU A 584 2.48 -1.42 14.03
N PHE A 585 1.70 -1.00 13.03
CA PHE A 585 1.45 0.43 12.78
C PHE A 585 0.86 1.12 14.00
N ASN A 586 -0.12 0.49 14.67
CA ASN A 586 -0.73 1.03 15.88
C ASN A 586 0.24 0.98 17.06
N ALA A 587 1.09 -0.04 17.16
CA ALA A 587 2.12 -0.10 18.19
C ALA A 587 3.13 1.04 18.06
N ARG A 588 3.59 1.33 16.83
CA ARG A 588 4.49 2.46 16.55
C ARG A 588 3.81 3.81 16.80
N ARG A 589 2.57 4.00 16.34
CA ARG A 589 1.77 5.20 16.64
C ARG A 589 1.66 5.42 18.15
N TRP A 590 1.41 4.36 18.92
CA TRP A 590 1.32 4.43 20.38
C TRP A 590 2.63 4.83 21.06
N ARG A 591 3.78 4.28 20.61
CA ARG A 591 5.10 4.70 21.12
C ARG A 591 5.36 6.19 20.88
N LEU A 592 4.99 6.70 19.70
CA LEU A 592 5.06 8.14 19.38
C LEU A 592 4.15 8.95 20.33
N ALA A 593 2.92 8.47 20.57
CA ALA A 593 1.96 9.11 21.46
C ALA A 593 2.50 9.22 22.90
N LEU A 594 3.10 8.16 23.43
CA LEU A 594 3.72 8.14 24.75
C LEU A 594 4.86 9.15 24.85
N ALA A 595 5.74 9.21 23.83
CA ALA A 595 6.84 10.17 23.80
C ALA A 595 6.34 11.62 23.75
N ILE A 596 5.27 11.90 22.99
CA ILE A 596 4.63 13.23 22.96
C ILE A 596 4.04 13.58 24.33
N GLN A 597 3.26 12.67 24.91
CA GLN A 597 2.59 12.88 26.19
C GLN A 597 3.60 13.13 27.32
N ALA A 598 4.73 12.43 27.33
CA ALA A 598 5.79 12.65 28.31
C ALA A 598 6.49 14.01 28.13
N LEU A 599 6.67 14.45 26.89
CA LEU A 599 7.47 15.64 26.58
C LEU A 599 6.70 16.96 26.69
N LEU A 600 5.41 16.96 26.32
CA LEU A 600 4.59 18.18 26.26
C LEU A 600 4.41 18.93 27.59
N PRO A 601 4.35 18.29 28.78
CA PRO A 601 4.30 18.97 30.08
C PRO A 601 5.49 19.90 30.35
N HIS A 602 6.66 19.64 29.77
CA HIS A 602 7.82 20.52 29.89
C HIS A 602 7.63 21.79 29.04
N PRO A 603 8.05 22.97 29.51
CA PRO A 603 7.88 24.22 28.77
C PRO A 603 8.77 24.26 27.52
N PRO A 604 8.29 24.84 26.40
CA PRO A 604 9.13 25.04 25.21
C PRO A 604 10.21 26.10 25.48
N THR A 605 11.42 25.86 24.98
CA THR A 605 12.56 26.81 25.03
C THR A 605 12.68 27.67 23.77
N ARG A 606 11.95 27.34 22.70
CA ARG A 606 11.83 28.15 21.48
C ARG A 606 10.44 28.04 20.85
N ARG A 607 10.11 28.96 19.94
CA ARG A 607 8.86 28.98 19.15
C ARG A 607 9.18 29.01 17.65
N GLY A 608 8.30 28.44 16.84
CA GLY A 608 8.45 28.36 15.38
C GLY A 608 8.05 27.00 14.83
N THR A 609 8.44 26.72 13.59
CA THR A 609 8.10 25.49 12.86
C THR A 609 9.30 24.56 12.82
N ALA A 610 9.11 23.32 13.26
CA ALA A 610 10.12 22.27 13.16
C ALA A 610 10.31 21.81 11.69
N PRO A 611 11.50 21.32 11.32
CA PRO A 611 11.70 20.70 10.02
C PRO A 611 10.81 19.46 9.84
N SER A 612 10.46 19.16 8.59
CA SER A 612 9.65 17.97 8.23
C SER A 612 10.30 16.65 8.61
N VAL A 613 11.64 16.62 8.71
CA VAL A 613 12.42 15.45 9.13
C VAL A 613 13.42 15.87 10.20
N LEU A 614 13.35 15.22 11.37
CA LEU A 614 14.25 15.44 12.51
C LEU A 614 14.96 14.14 12.91
N VAL A 615 15.73 13.59 11.97
CA VAL A 615 16.62 12.42 12.20
C VAL A 615 18.06 12.78 11.87
N THR A 616 19.02 12.02 12.40
CA THR A 616 20.46 12.28 12.23
C THR A 616 21.08 11.50 11.08
N ASP A 617 20.66 10.25 10.87
CA ASP A 617 21.08 9.42 9.74
C ASP A 617 19.89 9.19 8.82
N THR A 618 19.95 9.77 7.62
CA THR A 618 18.89 9.63 6.63
C THR A 618 19.13 8.47 5.69
N SER A 619 20.32 7.86 5.71
CA SER A 619 20.74 6.83 4.77
C SER A 619 19.73 5.68 4.71
N PRO A 620 19.38 5.18 3.52
CA PRO A 620 18.53 4.01 3.44
C PRO A 620 19.27 2.81 4.03
N ARG A 621 18.66 2.15 5.02
CA ARG A 621 19.10 0.82 5.42
C ARG A 621 18.83 -0.10 4.23
N ALA A 622 19.87 -0.68 3.64
CA ALA A 622 19.69 -1.65 2.57
C ALA A 622 18.72 -2.72 3.10
N ALA A 623 17.64 -2.99 2.36
CA ALA A 623 16.86 -4.20 2.60
C ALA A 623 17.87 -5.34 2.58
N GLY A 624 18.07 -6.02 3.72
CA GLY A 624 18.99 -7.15 3.76
C GLY A 624 18.65 -8.03 2.57
N SER A 625 19.64 -8.37 1.73
CA SER A 625 19.31 -9.13 0.52
C SER A 625 18.55 -10.35 0.98
N ASP A 626 17.32 -10.52 0.48
CA ASP A 626 16.36 -11.54 0.89
C ASP A 626 16.87 -12.98 0.60
N GLN A 627 18.14 -13.08 0.21
CA GLN A 627 18.87 -14.26 -0.19
C GLN A 627 20.30 -14.32 0.38
N SER A 628 20.71 -13.42 1.27
CA SER A 628 22.00 -13.55 1.99
C SER A 628 22.11 -14.91 2.68
N PHE A 629 20.97 -15.45 3.13
CA PHE A 629 20.88 -16.80 3.70
C PHE A 629 21.31 -17.90 2.72
N ILE A 630 21.11 -17.75 1.40
CA ILE A 630 21.54 -18.72 0.37
C ILE A 630 23.06 -18.78 0.31
N SER A 631 23.72 -17.61 0.24
CA SER A 631 25.19 -17.54 0.24
C SER A 631 25.77 -18.11 1.53
N THR A 632 25.22 -17.74 2.68
CA THR A 632 25.61 -18.32 3.98
C THR A 632 25.37 -19.83 4.05
N ALA A 633 24.28 -20.33 3.47
CA ALA A 633 23.98 -21.77 3.43
C ALA A 633 24.99 -22.55 2.57
N LEU A 634 25.43 -21.96 1.45
CA LEU A 634 26.48 -22.52 0.60
C LEU A 634 27.81 -22.59 1.34
N GLU A 635 28.23 -21.50 1.99
CA GLU A 635 29.47 -21.44 2.78
C GLU A 635 29.48 -22.45 3.93
N ARG A 636 28.34 -22.66 4.59
CA ARG A 636 28.18 -23.64 5.67
C ARG A 636 28.00 -25.08 5.17
N GLY A 637 28.02 -25.30 3.86
CA GLY A 637 27.84 -26.62 3.24
C GLY A 637 26.44 -27.23 3.45
N GLN A 638 25.46 -26.41 3.83
CA GLN A 638 24.05 -26.81 4.05
C GLN A 638 23.24 -26.83 2.75
N LEU A 639 23.76 -26.19 1.70
CA LEU A 639 23.18 -26.11 0.37
C LEU A 639 24.15 -26.68 -0.66
N GLU A 640 23.64 -27.48 -1.60
CA GLU A 640 24.31 -27.83 -2.84
C GLU A 640 23.76 -26.92 -3.94
N ALA A 641 24.65 -26.27 -4.71
CA ALA A 641 24.25 -25.48 -5.87
C ALA A 641 24.94 -25.96 -7.13
N ARG A 642 24.18 -26.07 -8.21
CA ARG A 642 24.70 -26.27 -9.56
C ARG A 642 24.57 -24.98 -10.34
N ASP A 643 25.71 -24.41 -10.70
CA ASP A 643 25.76 -23.19 -11.50
C ASP A 643 25.31 -23.48 -12.93
N LEU A 644 24.33 -22.69 -13.38
CA LEU A 644 23.85 -22.70 -14.74
C LEU A 644 24.31 -21.50 -15.57
N GLY A 645 24.91 -20.48 -14.94
CA GLY A 645 25.43 -19.28 -15.59
C GLY A 645 26.81 -19.51 -16.19
N GLY A 646 27.78 -20.00 -15.40
CA GLY A 646 29.18 -20.08 -15.81
C GLY A 646 29.71 -18.72 -16.25
N ASP A 647 30.40 -18.67 -17.40
CA ASP A 647 30.80 -17.44 -18.09
C ASP A 647 29.74 -16.93 -19.09
N PHE A 648 28.55 -17.53 -19.07
CA PHE A 648 27.43 -17.32 -19.99
C PHE A 648 27.72 -17.60 -21.48
N SER A 649 28.88 -18.12 -21.86
CA SER A 649 29.26 -18.41 -23.27
C SER A 649 28.36 -19.45 -23.95
N LYS A 650 27.69 -20.29 -23.16
CA LYS A 650 26.75 -21.32 -23.63
C LYS A 650 25.32 -20.82 -23.82
N TRP A 651 25.02 -19.58 -23.45
CA TRP A 651 23.69 -18.98 -23.67
C TRP A 651 23.59 -18.43 -25.09
N VAL A 652 22.48 -18.72 -25.74
CA VAL A 652 22.25 -18.33 -27.13
C VAL A 652 20.97 -17.52 -27.24
N ASN A 653 21.00 -16.51 -28.10
CA ASN A 653 19.82 -15.76 -28.51
C ASN A 653 19.32 -16.29 -29.85
N VAL A 654 18.01 -16.51 -29.94
CA VAL A 654 17.40 -17.24 -31.06
C VAL A 654 16.77 -16.29 -32.08
N THR A 655 16.47 -15.07 -31.67
CA THR A 655 15.70 -14.09 -32.44
C THR A 655 16.56 -12.91 -32.85
N GLY A 656 16.42 -12.44 -34.09
CA GLY A 656 17.14 -11.28 -34.62
C GLY A 656 16.84 -9.96 -33.91
N GLU A 657 15.72 -9.87 -33.19
CA GLU A 657 15.33 -8.72 -32.35
C GLU A 657 16.08 -8.62 -31.02
N GLY A 658 16.82 -9.67 -30.66
CA GLY A 658 17.60 -9.76 -29.43
C GLY A 658 19.10 -9.72 -29.66
N ALA A 659 19.86 -9.20 -28.71
CA ALA A 659 21.32 -9.26 -28.67
C ALA A 659 21.82 -9.72 -27.30
N LEU A 660 22.86 -10.55 -27.27
CA LEU A 660 23.52 -10.99 -26.05
C LEU A 660 24.92 -10.39 -25.94
N THR A 661 25.22 -9.84 -24.78
CA THR A 661 26.57 -9.46 -24.39
C THR A 661 26.87 -9.98 -22.99
N VAL A 662 28.11 -10.40 -22.75
CA VAL A 662 28.58 -10.74 -21.40
C VAL A 662 29.43 -9.57 -20.92
N ALA A 663 29.03 -8.95 -19.81
CA ALA A 663 29.64 -7.72 -19.35
C ALA A 663 29.76 -7.65 -17.82
N PRO A 664 30.83 -7.05 -17.27
CA PRO A 664 30.97 -6.83 -15.83
C PRO A 664 29.80 -6.04 -15.22
N GLU A 665 29.31 -5.01 -15.90
CA GLU A 665 28.19 -4.17 -15.43
C GLU A 665 26.81 -4.86 -15.50
N ALA A 666 26.73 -5.97 -16.24
CA ALA A 666 25.57 -6.86 -16.28
C ALA A 666 25.64 -7.93 -15.17
N GLY A 667 26.73 -7.94 -14.40
CA GLY A 667 27.00 -8.89 -13.33
C GLY A 667 26.82 -8.32 -11.91
N GLU A 668 27.12 -9.15 -10.92
CA GLU A 668 27.11 -8.80 -9.49
C GLU A 668 28.35 -9.40 -8.81
N ASP A 669 28.77 -8.81 -7.69
CA ASP A 669 29.87 -9.31 -6.84
C ASP A 669 31.19 -9.58 -7.60
N GLY A 670 31.46 -8.79 -8.65
CA GLY A 670 32.66 -8.92 -9.48
C GLY A 670 32.62 -10.08 -10.50
N VAL A 671 31.50 -10.80 -10.62
CA VAL A 671 31.28 -11.85 -11.62
C VAL A 671 30.49 -11.27 -12.80
N PRO A 672 31.00 -11.34 -14.04
CA PRO A 672 30.26 -10.89 -15.23
C PRO A 672 28.90 -11.58 -15.37
N GLY A 673 27.90 -10.83 -15.85
CA GLY A 673 26.56 -11.35 -16.11
C GLY A 673 26.20 -11.31 -17.59
N LEU A 674 25.04 -11.87 -17.92
CA LEU A 674 24.49 -11.87 -19.27
C LEU A 674 23.56 -10.68 -19.44
N ARG A 675 23.89 -9.76 -20.36
CA ARG A 675 23.00 -8.72 -20.83
C ARG A 675 22.26 -9.21 -22.07
N TRP A 676 20.94 -9.18 -21.98
CA TRP A 676 20.03 -9.45 -23.09
C TRP A 676 19.27 -8.17 -23.45
N GLU A 677 19.57 -7.62 -24.62
CA GLU A 677 18.91 -6.43 -25.16
C GLU A 677 17.87 -6.85 -26.18
N VAL A 678 16.67 -6.27 -26.10
CA VAL A 678 15.56 -6.56 -27.02
C VAL A 678 14.99 -5.25 -27.55
N GLN A 679 14.86 -5.16 -28.86
CA GLN A 679 14.16 -4.07 -29.52
C GLN A 679 12.82 -4.59 -30.06
N VAL A 680 11.72 -4.17 -29.43
CA VAL A 680 10.38 -4.70 -29.73
C VAL A 680 9.94 -4.31 -31.15
N ASP A 681 9.67 -5.29 -32.02
CA ASP A 681 9.25 -5.08 -33.41
C ASP A 681 7.93 -5.78 -33.73
N HIS A 682 6.83 -5.02 -33.87
CA HIS A 682 5.52 -5.59 -34.24
C HIS A 682 5.33 -5.73 -35.76
N LYS A 683 6.40 -5.63 -36.54
CA LYS A 683 6.35 -5.66 -38.02
C LYS A 683 7.10 -6.83 -38.61
N THR A 684 8.08 -7.37 -37.90
CA THR A 684 8.84 -8.55 -38.32
C THR A 684 8.81 -9.58 -37.19
N ASP A 685 9.09 -10.85 -37.48
CA ASP A 685 9.12 -11.93 -36.48
C ASP A 685 10.55 -12.16 -35.94
N GLY A 686 11.45 -11.23 -36.22
CA GLY A 686 12.88 -11.33 -35.94
C GLY A 686 13.55 -12.57 -36.54
N GLY A 687 12.96 -13.25 -37.53
CA GLY A 687 13.51 -14.47 -38.14
C GLY A 687 13.53 -15.70 -37.21
N GLY A 688 12.77 -15.68 -36.12
CA GLY A 688 12.78 -16.74 -35.10
C GLY A 688 11.73 -17.84 -35.27
N GLU A 689 10.64 -17.61 -36.02
CA GLU A 689 9.51 -18.55 -36.15
C GLU A 689 9.17 -18.96 -37.58
N GLY A 690 9.75 -18.31 -38.59
CA GLY A 690 9.63 -18.74 -39.99
C GLY A 690 8.19 -18.69 -40.52
N GLY A 691 7.34 -17.83 -39.94
CA GLY A 691 5.93 -17.67 -40.30
C GLY A 691 5.47 -16.20 -40.30
N ASP A 692 4.26 -15.93 -40.78
CA ASP A 692 3.70 -14.57 -40.98
C ASP A 692 3.21 -13.89 -39.68
N TYR A 693 3.80 -14.18 -38.52
CA TYR A 693 3.33 -13.63 -37.24
C TYR A 693 3.93 -12.23 -36.98
N PRO A 694 3.11 -11.16 -36.89
CA PRO A 694 3.61 -9.79 -36.69
C PRO A 694 4.02 -9.48 -35.24
N ILE A 695 3.94 -10.45 -34.31
CA ILE A 695 4.32 -10.25 -32.91
C ILE A 695 5.23 -11.42 -32.51
N GLY A 696 6.48 -11.10 -32.22
CA GLY A 696 7.52 -12.07 -31.91
C GLY A 696 7.58 -12.52 -30.44
N TRP A 697 8.46 -13.49 -30.23
CA TRP A 697 8.81 -14.03 -28.91
C TRP A 697 10.33 -14.03 -28.72
N PRO A 698 10.98 -12.86 -28.56
CA PRO A 698 12.39 -12.77 -28.27
C PRO A 698 12.77 -13.69 -27.11
N ARG A 699 13.83 -14.47 -27.28
CA ARG A 699 14.20 -15.51 -26.30
C ARG A 699 15.68 -15.85 -26.31
N VAL A 700 16.17 -16.15 -25.12
CA VAL A 700 17.52 -16.65 -24.86
C VAL A 700 17.42 -17.99 -24.15
N TYR A 701 18.28 -18.94 -24.48
CA TYR A 701 18.30 -20.21 -23.80
C TYR A 701 19.71 -20.75 -23.62
N ARG A 702 19.84 -21.70 -22.69
CA ARG A 702 21.01 -22.55 -22.55
C ARG A 702 20.66 -23.99 -22.94
N PRO A 703 21.30 -24.58 -23.96
CA PRO A 703 21.11 -25.98 -24.31
C PRO A 703 21.92 -26.88 -23.37
N PHE A 704 21.44 -28.11 -23.24
CA PHE A 704 22.04 -29.19 -22.47
C PHE A 704 21.98 -30.47 -23.30
N ALA A 705 23.04 -31.26 -23.25
CA ALA A 705 23.06 -32.60 -23.84
C ALA A 705 22.13 -33.55 -23.07
N GLU A 706 21.78 -34.68 -23.70
CA GLU A 706 20.99 -35.71 -23.05
C GLU A 706 21.65 -36.17 -21.74
N ASN A 707 20.88 -36.19 -20.66
CA ASN A 707 21.29 -36.52 -19.29
C ASN A 707 22.34 -35.57 -18.69
N GLU A 708 22.67 -34.45 -19.34
CA GLU A 708 23.58 -33.45 -18.77
C GLU A 708 22.94 -32.79 -17.54
N LEU A 709 21.66 -32.42 -17.63
CA LEU A 709 20.96 -31.68 -16.59
C LEU A 709 19.78 -32.46 -16.00
N ASP A 710 20.01 -33.06 -14.84
CA ASP A 710 18.96 -33.61 -13.97
C ASP A 710 18.46 -32.52 -13.01
N MET A 711 17.31 -31.91 -13.32
CA MET A 711 16.65 -30.93 -12.46
C MET A 711 15.84 -31.58 -11.33
N ALA A 712 15.39 -32.83 -11.49
CA ALA A 712 14.61 -33.56 -10.47
C ALA A 712 15.39 -33.75 -9.16
N ARG A 713 16.72 -33.65 -9.19
CA ARG A 713 17.58 -33.70 -8.00
C ARG A 713 17.57 -32.43 -7.13
N TYR A 714 17.04 -31.32 -7.64
CA TYR A 714 17.10 -30.02 -6.98
C TYR A 714 15.69 -29.59 -6.52
N GLU A 715 15.63 -28.64 -5.60
CA GLU A 715 14.38 -28.14 -5.03
C GLU A 715 13.98 -26.79 -5.62
N TYR A 716 14.97 -25.95 -5.97
CA TYR A 716 14.71 -24.64 -6.54
C TYR A 716 15.61 -24.32 -7.72
N LEU A 717 15.08 -23.54 -8.66
CA LEU A 717 15.86 -22.78 -9.62
C LEU A 717 15.85 -21.30 -9.20
N LEU A 718 17.03 -20.72 -9.07
CA LEU A 718 17.26 -19.31 -8.78
C LEU A 718 17.87 -18.63 -10.01
N PHE A 719 17.44 -17.41 -10.29
CA PHE A 719 18.22 -16.44 -11.04
C PHE A 719 17.95 -15.03 -10.50
N ARG A 720 18.83 -14.09 -10.80
CA ARG A 720 18.62 -12.67 -10.52
C ARG A 720 18.56 -11.92 -11.84
N MET A 721 17.64 -10.97 -11.92
CA MET A 721 17.38 -10.21 -13.13
C MET A 721 17.22 -8.73 -12.81
N LYS A 722 17.92 -7.86 -13.54
CA LYS A 722 17.78 -6.41 -13.48
C LYS A 722 17.27 -5.92 -14.84
N ILE A 723 16.18 -5.17 -14.82
CA ILE A 723 15.50 -4.69 -16.03
C ILE A 723 15.79 -3.19 -16.20
N ASP A 724 16.11 -2.75 -17.40
CA ASP A 724 16.12 -1.34 -17.81
C ASP A 724 15.34 -1.19 -19.11
N SER A 725 14.66 -0.06 -19.30
CA SER A 725 13.84 0.17 -20.49
C SER A 725 13.57 1.65 -20.73
N ASP A 726 13.24 2.00 -21.97
CA ASP A 726 12.85 3.36 -22.37
C ASP A 726 11.33 3.59 -22.35
N ARG A 727 10.58 2.66 -21.75
CA ARG A 727 9.11 2.67 -21.72
C ARG A 727 8.54 3.77 -20.84
N ASP A 728 7.31 4.19 -21.17
CA ASP A 728 6.56 5.18 -20.40
C ASP A 728 6.04 4.55 -19.09
N GLU A 729 6.44 5.10 -17.95
CA GLU A 729 6.21 4.49 -16.63
C GLU A 729 4.73 4.37 -16.25
N VAL A 730 3.85 5.12 -16.90
CA VAL A 730 2.40 5.05 -16.65
C VAL A 730 1.72 3.99 -17.50
N ALA A 731 2.32 3.62 -18.64
CA ALA A 731 1.75 2.63 -19.54
C ALA A 731 2.10 1.18 -19.15
N ASP A 732 3.32 0.95 -18.60
CA ASP A 732 3.92 -0.39 -18.53
C ASP A 732 4.44 -0.74 -17.11
N ASP A 733 3.50 -0.92 -16.19
CA ASP A 733 3.73 -1.28 -14.79
C ASP A 733 4.04 -2.77 -14.55
N THR A 734 4.21 -3.51 -15.64
CA THR A 734 4.42 -4.96 -15.67
C THR A 734 5.60 -5.27 -16.59
N THR A 735 6.42 -6.23 -16.19
CA THR A 735 7.45 -6.81 -17.04
C THR A 735 7.26 -8.32 -17.05
N PRO A 736 6.29 -8.84 -17.83
CA PRO A 736 6.12 -10.28 -17.96
C PRO A 736 7.35 -10.88 -18.64
N VAL A 737 8.06 -11.71 -17.90
CA VAL A 737 9.15 -12.54 -18.41
C VAL A 737 8.69 -13.98 -18.36
N GLY A 738 8.66 -14.60 -19.52
CA GLY A 738 8.41 -16.00 -19.72
C GLY A 738 9.63 -16.85 -19.37
N PHE A 739 9.36 -18.01 -18.78
CA PHE A 739 10.35 -19.01 -18.44
C PHE A 739 9.90 -20.36 -18.99
N THR A 740 10.80 -21.05 -19.67
CA THR A 740 10.53 -22.36 -20.24
C THR A 740 11.62 -23.38 -19.86
N VAL A 741 11.20 -24.59 -19.49
CA VAL A 741 12.08 -25.75 -19.32
C VAL A 741 11.62 -26.83 -20.30
N HIS A 742 12.56 -27.33 -21.10
CA HIS A 742 12.26 -28.31 -22.14
C HIS A 742 12.96 -29.64 -21.89
N SER A 743 12.19 -30.72 -21.97
CA SER A 743 12.70 -32.09 -22.06
C SER A 743 11.95 -32.91 -23.13
N ASN A 744 10.62 -32.81 -23.24
CA ASN A 744 9.84 -33.27 -24.42
C ASN A 744 8.39 -32.70 -24.47
N LYS A 745 8.25 -31.36 -24.54
CA LYS A 745 7.03 -30.50 -24.55
C LYS A 745 6.35 -30.32 -23.18
N PHE A 746 6.30 -29.16 -22.51
CA PHE A 746 6.81 -27.79 -22.70
C PHE A 746 6.42 -27.07 -21.40
N TYR A 747 7.23 -27.09 -20.34
CA TYR A 747 6.85 -26.35 -19.12
C TYR A 747 7.06 -24.86 -19.38
N GLU A 748 6.00 -24.06 -19.30
CA GLU A 748 6.03 -22.62 -19.51
C GLU A 748 5.30 -21.89 -18.38
N VAL A 749 5.94 -20.84 -17.84
CA VAL A 749 5.31 -19.94 -16.89
C VAL A 749 5.77 -18.52 -17.18
N SER A 750 4.86 -17.56 -17.10
CA SER A 750 5.21 -16.15 -17.10
C SER A 750 5.23 -15.63 -15.67
N ARG A 751 6.27 -14.87 -15.32
CA ARG A 751 6.32 -14.07 -14.10
C ARG A 751 6.39 -12.61 -14.46
N ASP A 752 5.45 -11.85 -13.91
CA ASP A 752 5.52 -10.39 -13.96
C ASP A 752 6.54 -9.91 -12.92
N LEU A 753 7.66 -9.37 -13.41
CA LEU A 753 8.70 -8.77 -12.56
C LEU A 753 8.34 -7.34 -12.12
N GLY A 754 7.16 -6.85 -12.49
CA GLY A 754 6.61 -5.55 -12.12
C GLY A 754 7.27 -4.37 -12.85
N GLY A 755 7.06 -3.17 -12.31
CA GLY A 755 7.55 -1.91 -12.88
C GLY A 755 8.93 -1.45 -12.41
N ARG A 756 9.59 -2.17 -11.50
CA ARG A 756 10.87 -1.71 -10.90
C ARG A 756 11.99 -1.76 -11.95
N GLN A 757 12.53 -0.61 -12.31
CA GLN A 757 13.67 -0.46 -13.22
C GLN A 757 14.99 -0.38 -12.44
N ARG A 758 16.07 -0.91 -13.02
CA ARG A 758 17.47 -0.83 -12.55
C ARG A 758 17.72 -1.38 -11.14
N VAL A 759 16.89 -2.32 -10.70
CA VAL A 759 17.06 -3.04 -9.42
C VAL A 759 17.18 -4.53 -9.71
N TRP A 760 18.12 -5.20 -9.05
CA TRP A 760 18.24 -6.65 -9.11
C TRP A 760 17.11 -7.35 -8.37
N LEU A 761 16.31 -8.12 -9.10
CA LEU A 761 15.19 -8.90 -8.58
C LEU A 761 15.56 -10.38 -8.53
N PRO A 762 15.45 -11.05 -7.37
CA PRO A 762 15.56 -12.49 -7.31
C PRO A 762 14.30 -13.16 -7.85
N VAL A 763 14.47 -14.17 -8.68
CA VAL A 763 13.38 -15.00 -9.19
C VAL A 763 13.68 -16.45 -8.80
N LEU A 764 12.82 -16.99 -7.96
CA LEU A 764 12.95 -18.34 -7.41
C LEU A 764 11.76 -19.21 -7.81
N PHE A 765 12.03 -20.34 -8.46
CA PHE A 765 11.03 -21.33 -8.88
C PHE A 765 11.17 -22.61 -8.06
N PRO A 766 10.16 -23.02 -7.28
CA PRO A 766 10.13 -24.35 -6.66
C PRO A 766 9.97 -25.41 -7.75
N ILE A 767 10.96 -26.28 -7.92
CA ILE A 767 10.99 -27.30 -8.99
C ILE A 767 9.82 -28.27 -8.87
N GLU A 768 9.44 -28.64 -7.64
CA GLU A 768 8.27 -29.48 -7.38
C GLU A 768 6.97 -28.85 -7.91
N SER A 769 6.77 -27.54 -7.73
CA SER A 769 5.62 -26.84 -8.28
C SER A 769 5.62 -26.86 -9.82
N LEU A 770 6.80 -26.79 -10.44
CA LEU A 770 6.92 -26.90 -11.90
C LEU A 770 6.55 -28.33 -12.35
N ILE A 771 7.11 -29.36 -11.70
CA ILE A 771 6.80 -30.76 -11.97
C ILE A 771 5.29 -31.03 -11.85
N ALA A 772 4.68 -30.60 -10.75
CA ALA A 772 3.26 -30.78 -10.47
C ALA A 772 2.38 -30.11 -11.52
N SER A 773 2.73 -28.89 -11.96
CA SER A 773 1.96 -28.15 -12.97
C SER A 773 1.96 -28.81 -14.35
N VAL A 774 2.98 -29.61 -14.68
CA VAL A 774 3.04 -30.38 -15.94
C VAL A 774 2.21 -31.66 -15.84
N GLY A 775 2.09 -32.25 -14.63
CA GLY A 775 1.27 -33.44 -14.39
C GLY A 775 1.83 -34.75 -14.97
N GLN A 776 3.10 -34.79 -15.38
CA GLN A 776 3.75 -35.97 -15.99
C GLN A 776 4.73 -36.69 -15.04
N GLY A 777 4.78 -36.31 -13.76
CA GLY A 777 5.74 -36.84 -12.79
C GLY A 777 7.18 -36.38 -13.03
N GLU A 778 8.14 -36.98 -12.32
CA GLU A 778 9.55 -36.55 -12.32
C GLU A 778 10.34 -37.01 -13.56
N ALA A 779 9.87 -38.03 -14.30
CA ALA A 779 10.64 -38.65 -15.39
C ALA A 779 11.18 -37.65 -16.43
N PRO A 780 10.41 -36.65 -16.91
CA PRO A 780 10.90 -35.65 -17.86
C PRO A 780 11.94 -34.68 -17.27
N TRP A 781 12.13 -34.66 -15.95
CA TRP A 781 12.99 -33.69 -15.26
C TRP A 781 14.40 -34.20 -14.98
N HIS A 782 14.67 -35.48 -15.27
CA HIS A 782 16.00 -36.07 -15.15
C HIS A 782 16.94 -35.76 -16.33
N SER A 783 16.40 -35.31 -17.47
CA SER A 783 17.15 -35.01 -18.68
C SER A 783 16.57 -33.77 -19.37
N ILE A 784 16.97 -32.59 -18.88
CA ILE A 784 16.56 -31.31 -19.45
C ILE A 784 17.43 -30.98 -20.66
N GLN A 785 16.77 -30.59 -21.76
CA GLN A 785 17.40 -30.22 -23.02
C GLN A 785 17.70 -28.72 -23.12
N LYS A 786 16.83 -27.87 -22.58
CA LYS A 786 17.09 -26.42 -22.49
C LYS A 786 16.35 -25.72 -21.36
N VAL A 787 16.97 -24.66 -20.86
CA VAL A 787 16.38 -23.66 -19.96
C VAL A 787 16.34 -22.34 -20.71
N GLN A 788 15.17 -21.71 -20.79
CA GLN A 788 14.89 -20.56 -21.66
C GLN A 788 14.20 -19.42 -20.90
N PHE A 789 14.60 -18.18 -21.22
CA PHE A 789 13.86 -16.97 -20.90
C PHE A 789 13.30 -16.38 -22.19
N PHE A 790 12.10 -15.84 -22.14
CA PHE A 790 11.49 -15.18 -23.28
C PHE A 790 10.61 -14.01 -22.84
N ILE A 791 10.26 -13.14 -23.77
CA ILE A 791 9.20 -12.16 -23.58
C ILE A 791 8.15 -12.31 -24.69
N SER A 792 6.92 -11.90 -24.40
CA SER A 792 5.91 -11.68 -25.44
C SER A 792 5.99 -10.24 -25.89
N GLU A 793 6.27 -9.97 -27.15
CA GLU A 793 6.26 -8.58 -27.65
C GLU A 793 4.89 -7.93 -27.57
N ARG A 794 3.81 -8.73 -27.54
CA ARG A 794 2.44 -8.24 -27.30
C ARG A 794 2.33 -7.46 -25.99
N GLY A 795 3.17 -7.80 -25.02
CA GLY A 795 3.21 -7.14 -23.72
C GLY A 795 3.86 -5.76 -23.74
N TYR A 796 4.43 -5.33 -24.86
CA TYR A 796 5.21 -4.10 -24.98
C TYR A 796 4.80 -3.29 -26.22
N THR A 797 5.00 -1.98 -26.19
CA THR A 797 4.72 -1.12 -27.35
C THR A 797 5.79 -1.32 -28.43
N HIS A 798 5.40 -1.34 -29.72
CA HIS A 798 6.35 -1.36 -30.84
C HIS A 798 7.42 -0.26 -30.70
N GLY A 799 8.69 -0.64 -30.84
CA GLY A 799 9.86 0.23 -30.73
C GLY A 799 10.45 0.35 -29.33
N THR A 800 9.83 -0.25 -28.30
CA THR A 800 10.36 -0.26 -26.93
C THR A 800 11.71 -0.98 -26.89
N LYS A 801 12.66 -0.41 -26.15
CA LYS A 801 13.95 -1.03 -25.86
C LYS A 801 13.94 -1.59 -24.45
N LEU A 802 14.28 -2.87 -24.34
CA LEU A 802 14.37 -3.60 -23.08
C LEU A 802 15.79 -4.12 -22.91
N THR A 803 16.33 -3.98 -21.70
CA THR A 803 17.61 -4.56 -21.29
C THR A 803 17.37 -5.43 -20.06
N PHE A 804 17.70 -6.71 -20.17
CA PHE A 804 17.67 -7.67 -19.08
C PHE A 804 19.10 -8.08 -18.74
N ASP A 805 19.62 -7.60 -17.62
CA ASP A 805 20.87 -8.13 -17.05
C ASP A 805 20.51 -9.33 -16.17
N VAL A 806 21.16 -10.47 -16.40
CA VAL A 806 20.89 -11.75 -15.72
C VAL A 806 22.15 -12.25 -15.03
N SER A 807 22.02 -12.62 -13.76
CA SER A 807 23.10 -13.14 -12.92
C SER A 807 22.63 -14.35 -12.09
N GLN A 808 23.58 -15.09 -11.51
CA GLN A 808 23.35 -16.14 -10.52
C GLN A 808 22.31 -17.21 -10.91
N VAL A 809 22.29 -17.67 -12.15
CA VAL A 809 21.40 -18.77 -12.58
C VAL A 809 21.87 -20.07 -11.94
N LYS A 810 21.18 -20.57 -10.91
CA LYS A 810 21.61 -21.72 -10.09
C LYS A 810 20.45 -22.67 -9.77
N LEU A 811 20.71 -23.97 -9.81
CA LEU A 811 19.84 -24.96 -9.17
C LEU A 811 20.29 -25.19 -7.74
N LEU A 812 19.35 -25.24 -6.81
CA LEU A 812 19.60 -25.32 -5.37
C LEU A 812 18.97 -26.60 -4.79
N ARG A 813 19.75 -27.34 -4.00
CA ARG A 813 19.31 -28.53 -3.26
C ARG A 813 19.72 -28.38 -1.80
N PHE A 814 18.75 -28.44 -0.89
CA PHE A 814 19.00 -28.28 0.53
C PHE A 814 19.33 -29.64 1.15
N LYS A 815 20.33 -29.67 2.05
CA LYS A 815 20.65 -30.87 2.83
C LYS A 815 19.80 -30.98 4.10
N SER A 816 19.21 -29.88 4.53
CA SER A 816 18.31 -29.77 5.68
C SER A 816 17.40 -28.57 5.50
N PRO A 817 16.18 -28.58 6.07
CA PRO A 817 15.29 -27.42 6.02
C PRO A 817 15.91 -26.18 6.67
N MET A 818 15.65 -25.01 6.08
CA MET A 818 16.22 -23.72 6.47
C MET A 818 15.17 -22.63 6.60
N ILE A 819 15.29 -21.81 7.64
CA ILE A 819 14.46 -20.62 7.83
C ILE A 819 15.00 -19.50 6.93
N ARG A 820 14.19 -19.03 5.99
CA ARG A 820 14.46 -17.83 5.17
C ARG A 820 14.16 -16.55 5.94
N GLY A 821 13.11 -16.56 6.78
CA GLY A 821 12.74 -15.39 7.57
C GLY A 821 11.54 -15.64 8.47
N ILE A 822 11.27 -14.68 9.35
CA ILE A 822 10.17 -14.69 10.31
C ILE A 822 9.28 -13.48 10.03
N ALA A 823 7.99 -13.70 9.80
CA ALA A 823 7.00 -12.65 9.71
C ALA A 823 6.28 -12.52 11.06
N ALA A 824 6.60 -11.45 11.78
CA ALA A 824 5.97 -11.04 13.03
C ALA A 824 6.10 -9.51 13.16
N PRO A 825 5.24 -8.83 13.94
CA PRO A 825 5.47 -7.44 14.33
C PRO A 825 6.80 -7.27 15.09
N ALA A 826 7.54 -6.18 14.84
CA ALA A 826 8.66 -5.78 15.71
C ALA A 826 8.21 -5.06 16.98
N SER A 827 7.01 -4.47 16.99
CA SER A 827 6.43 -3.86 18.19
C SER A 827 5.02 -4.40 18.42
N VAL A 828 4.74 -4.86 19.64
CA VAL A 828 3.47 -5.48 20.05
C VAL A 828 2.89 -4.71 21.22
N LEU A 829 1.60 -4.37 21.15
CA LEU A 829 0.87 -3.76 22.28
C LEU A 829 0.34 -4.84 23.22
N LEU A 830 0.53 -4.63 24.53
CA LEU A 830 0.00 -5.47 25.60
C LEU A 830 -1.20 -4.81 26.32
N PRO A 831 -2.15 -5.56 26.89
CA PRO A 831 -2.26 -7.00 26.79
C PRO A 831 -2.75 -7.41 25.40
N THR A 832 -2.11 -8.43 24.84
CA THR A 832 -2.65 -9.25 23.76
C THR A 832 -2.48 -10.70 24.20
N GLU A 833 -3.39 -11.58 23.82
CA GLU A 833 -3.34 -12.98 24.27
C GLU A 833 -2.43 -13.83 23.39
N ALA A 834 -2.27 -13.46 22.12
CA ALA A 834 -1.49 -14.24 21.19
C ALA A 834 -0.69 -13.35 20.23
N LEU A 835 0.44 -13.88 19.81
CA LEU A 835 1.25 -13.37 18.72
C LEU A 835 1.32 -14.43 17.62
N PRO A 836 0.66 -14.20 16.47
CA PRO A 836 0.86 -15.05 15.30
C PRO A 836 2.27 -14.82 14.74
N VAL A 837 2.95 -15.92 14.42
CA VAL A 837 4.29 -15.93 13.85
C VAL A 837 4.31 -16.87 12.65
N SER A 838 4.52 -16.32 11.45
CA SER A 838 4.77 -17.11 10.25
C SER A 838 6.27 -17.29 10.08
N VAL A 839 6.70 -18.53 9.82
CA VAL A 839 8.12 -18.84 9.56
C VAL A 839 8.25 -19.32 8.12
N ASN A 840 8.97 -18.55 7.31
CA ASN A 840 9.22 -18.92 5.92
C ASN A 840 10.35 -19.94 5.88
N VAL A 841 10.01 -21.18 5.51
CA VAL A 841 10.97 -22.29 5.45
C VAL A 841 11.21 -22.72 4.00
N MET A 842 12.44 -23.09 3.70
CA MET A 842 12.87 -23.68 2.43
C MET A 842 13.56 -25.02 2.70
N GLY A 843 13.68 -25.87 1.67
CA GLY A 843 14.40 -27.14 1.83
C GLY A 843 13.56 -28.24 2.50
N THR A 844 12.23 -28.20 2.34
CA THR A 844 11.31 -29.09 3.05
C THR A 844 11.06 -30.42 2.35
N ARG A 845 11.66 -30.69 1.19
CA ARG A 845 11.40 -31.93 0.42
C ARG A 845 11.67 -33.21 1.20
N ALA A 846 12.68 -33.20 2.08
CA ALA A 846 13.03 -34.35 2.91
C ALA A 846 12.30 -34.39 4.27
N VAL A 847 11.41 -33.45 4.54
CA VAL A 847 10.68 -33.36 5.81
C VAL A 847 9.47 -34.30 5.77
N THR A 848 9.47 -35.29 6.65
CA THR A 848 8.31 -36.17 6.89
C THR A 848 7.69 -35.86 8.26
N PRO A 849 6.42 -36.25 8.51
CA PRO A 849 5.81 -36.14 9.83
C PRO A 849 6.70 -36.78 10.90
N GLY A 850 6.98 -36.03 11.97
CA GLY A 850 7.84 -36.43 13.09
C GLY A 850 9.35 -36.38 12.80
N SER A 851 9.79 -35.82 11.67
CA SER A 851 11.23 -35.72 11.36
C SER A 851 11.88 -34.45 11.93
N HIS A 852 11.16 -33.34 11.96
CA HIS A 852 11.67 -32.03 12.34
C HIS A 852 10.66 -31.24 13.17
N ASP A 853 11.16 -30.55 14.18
CA ASP A 853 10.41 -29.62 15.00
C ASP A 853 10.76 -28.18 14.62
N LEU A 854 9.73 -27.33 14.49
CA LEU A 854 9.85 -25.89 14.47
C LEU A 854 9.55 -25.35 15.88
N LEU A 855 10.56 -24.73 16.49
CA LEU A 855 10.47 -24.09 17.80
C LEU A 855 10.51 -22.58 17.62
N VAL A 856 9.53 -21.87 18.19
CA VAL A 856 9.50 -20.42 18.21
C VAL A 856 9.43 -19.97 19.66
N SER A 857 10.38 -19.13 20.10
CA SER A 857 10.47 -18.67 21.49
C SER A 857 10.67 -17.16 21.58
N LEU A 858 10.10 -16.55 22.62
CA LEU A 858 10.45 -15.20 23.06
C LEU A 858 11.44 -15.30 24.22
N LEU A 859 12.62 -14.72 24.03
CA LEU A 859 13.72 -14.76 24.98
C LEU A 859 13.96 -13.38 25.58
N ASP A 860 14.23 -13.29 26.88
CA ASP A 860 14.71 -12.05 27.48
C ASP A 860 16.16 -11.74 27.11
N GLU A 861 16.67 -10.60 27.59
CA GLU A 861 18.06 -10.15 27.37
C GLU A 861 19.12 -11.15 27.85
N LYS A 862 18.78 -12.05 28.79
CA LYS A 862 19.67 -13.11 29.30
C LYS A 862 19.57 -14.39 28.46
N GLY A 863 18.70 -14.42 27.45
CA GLY A 863 18.42 -15.57 26.61
C GLY A 863 17.46 -16.59 27.24
N THR A 864 16.76 -16.22 28.31
CA THR A 864 15.80 -17.10 29.00
C THR A 864 14.47 -17.10 28.23
N PRO A 865 13.92 -18.27 27.88
CA PRO A 865 12.62 -18.34 27.21
C PRO A 865 11.48 -18.02 28.19
N HIS A 866 10.63 -17.07 27.82
CA HIS A 866 9.39 -16.74 28.53
C HIS A 866 8.20 -17.48 27.93
N VAL A 867 8.15 -17.56 26.60
CA VAL A 867 7.09 -18.25 25.86
C VAL A 867 7.75 -19.10 24.79
N THR A 868 7.25 -20.31 24.56
CA THR A 868 7.71 -21.18 23.48
C THR A 868 6.54 -21.95 22.87
N ALA A 869 6.40 -21.86 21.56
CA ALA A 869 5.54 -22.74 20.77
C ALA A 869 6.39 -23.75 20.01
N LYS A 870 5.83 -24.96 19.86
CA LYS A 870 6.42 -26.07 19.13
C LYS A 870 5.41 -26.59 18.13
N GLN A 871 5.85 -26.85 16.90
CA GLN A 871 5.05 -27.47 15.86
C GLN A 871 5.90 -28.48 15.08
N ASP A 872 5.26 -29.56 14.60
CA ASP A 872 5.86 -30.41 13.58
C ASP A 872 6.02 -29.60 12.28
N LEU A 873 7.24 -29.56 11.72
CA LEU A 873 7.50 -28.78 10.51
C LEU A 873 6.67 -29.25 9.31
N SER A 874 6.27 -30.52 9.24
CA SER A 874 5.44 -31.04 8.14
C SER A 874 3.99 -30.56 8.22
N ALA A 875 3.52 -30.08 9.37
CA ALA A 875 2.16 -29.57 9.53
C ALA A 875 1.95 -28.23 8.79
N GLY A 876 3.03 -27.43 8.65
CA GLY A 876 2.98 -26.11 8.04
C GLY A 876 2.08 -25.10 8.80
N GLY A 877 1.92 -23.90 8.24
CA GLY A 877 1.08 -22.84 8.81
C GLY A 877 1.78 -21.97 9.87
N ASP A 878 1.00 -21.07 10.46
CA ASP A 878 1.47 -20.09 11.44
C ASP A 878 1.47 -20.66 12.86
N LEU A 879 2.48 -20.32 13.66
CA LEU A 879 2.51 -20.61 15.09
C LEU A 879 1.86 -19.47 15.88
N GLN A 880 1.28 -19.79 17.04
CA GLN A 880 0.79 -18.80 17.99
C GLN A 880 1.59 -18.89 19.29
N LEU A 881 2.15 -17.76 19.72
CA LEU A 881 2.77 -17.61 21.04
C LEU A 881 1.75 -17.02 22.01
N ASP A 882 1.52 -17.67 23.15
CA ASP A 882 0.66 -17.16 24.22
C ASP A 882 1.35 -16.00 24.96
N LEU A 883 0.80 -14.80 24.82
CA LEU A 883 1.32 -13.57 25.41
C LEU A 883 0.52 -13.12 26.65
N SER A 884 -0.47 -13.89 27.10
CA SER A 884 -1.41 -13.51 28.16
C SER A 884 -0.74 -13.10 29.49
N LYS A 885 0.45 -13.62 29.77
CA LYS A 885 1.25 -13.34 30.99
C LYS A 885 2.61 -12.72 30.70
N LEU A 886 2.87 -12.30 29.46
CA LEU A 886 4.16 -11.72 29.09
C LEU A 886 4.24 -10.27 29.61
N PRO A 887 5.29 -9.90 30.39
CA PRO A 887 5.48 -8.52 30.78
C PRO A 887 5.93 -7.65 29.62
N SER A 888 5.77 -6.33 29.76
CA SER A 888 6.31 -5.37 28.80
C SER A 888 7.83 -5.27 28.94
N ALA A 889 8.56 -5.60 27.87
CA ALA A 889 10.02 -5.52 27.77
C ALA A 889 10.46 -5.68 26.31
N ALA A 890 11.77 -5.52 26.07
CA ALA A 890 12.40 -5.97 24.85
C ALA A 890 12.70 -7.48 24.93
N TYR A 891 12.46 -8.19 23.83
CA TYR A 891 12.66 -9.63 23.70
C TYR A 891 13.38 -9.95 22.38
N VAL A 892 13.94 -11.16 22.31
CA VAL A 892 14.41 -11.76 21.06
C VAL A 892 13.45 -12.87 20.66
N LEU A 893 12.79 -12.70 19.52
CA LEU A 893 12.02 -13.74 18.85
C LEU A 893 12.99 -14.67 18.12
N ARG A 894 13.13 -15.90 18.62
CA ARG A 894 13.96 -16.95 18.03
C ARG A 894 13.08 -18.00 17.38
N ALA A 895 13.27 -18.24 16.08
CA ALA A 895 12.77 -19.44 15.41
C ALA A 895 13.92 -20.40 15.13
N ALA A 896 13.73 -21.69 15.42
CA ALA A 896 14.73 -22.72 15.19
C ALA A 896 14.08 -24.01 14.66
N ILE A 897 14.71 -24.60 13.64
CA ILE A 897 14.37 -25.92 13.13
C ILE A 897 15.37 -26.92 13.71
N ARG A 898 14.86 -27.99 14.30
CA ARG A 898 15.68 -29.10 14.83
C ARG A 898 15.18 -30.43 14.31
N THR A 899 16.07 -31.40 14.14
CA THR A 899 15.67 -32.80 14.01
C THR A 899 15.07 -33.27 15.34
N THR A 900 14.26 -34.33 15.33
CA THR A 900 13.72 -34.92 16.56
C THR A 900 14.80 -35.51 17.49
N GLN A 901 16.02 -35.72 16.98
CA GLN A 901 17.21 -36.07 17.76
C GLN A 901 17.90 -34.84 18.41
N GLY A 902 17.38 -33.63 18.19
CA GLY A 902 17.83 -32.39 18.81
C GLY A 902 18.86 -31.60 18.00
N THR A 903 19.33 -32.10 16.85
CA THR A 903 20.30 -31.44 15.98
C THR A 903 19.69 -30.19 15.35
N ARG A 904 20.32 -29.02 15.53
CA ARG A 904 19.84 -27.75 14.96
C ARG A 904 20.17 -27.65 13.47
N CYS A 905 19.13 -27.55 12.64
CA CYS A 905 19.27 -27.36 11.19
C CYS A 905 19.40 -25.88 10.83
N SER A 906 18.55 -25.04 11.41
CA SER A 906 18.49 -23.61 11.10
C SER A 906 17.99 -22.80 12.29
N GLN A 907 18.39 -21.53 12.38
CA GLN A 907 17.96 -20.60 13.41
C GLN A 907 18.02 -19.16 12.88
N VAL A 908 16.98 -18.40 13.16
CA VAL A 908 16.91 -16.96 12.89
C VAL A 908 16.39 -16.27 14.15
N GLU A 909 16.92 -15.08 14.42
CA GLU A 909 16.52 -14.24 15.54
C GLU A 909 16.13 -12.86 15.03
N ARG A 910 15.18 -12.24 15.73
CA ARG A 910 14.75 -10.87 15.49
C ARG A 910 14.38 -10.22 16.82
N GLU A 911 14.70 -8.96 16.99
CA GLU A 911 14.25 -8.16 18.14
C GLU A 911 12.75 -7.88 18.04
N ILE A 912 12.08 -7.92 19.19
CA ILE A 912 10.68 -7.58 19.33
C ILE A 912 10.46 -6.81 20.63
N GLU A 913 9.74 -5.71 20.56
CA GLU A 913 9.42 -4.86 21.69
C GLU A 913 7.96 -5.04 22.09
N CYS A 914 7.73 -5.46 23.33
CA CYS A 914 6.39 -5.57 23.90
C CYS A 914 6.11 -4.34 24.75
N VAL A 915 5.22 -3.48 24.26
CA VAL A 915 4.94 -2.15 24.83
C VAL A 915 3.64 -2.20 25.64
N PRO A 916 3.56 -1.54 26.81
CA PRO A 916 2.30 -1.37 27.52
C PRO A 916 1.30 -0.65 26.63
N GLY A 917 0.15 -1.27 26.36
CA GLY A 917 -0.86 -0.72 25.48
C GLY A 917 -1.75 0.33 26.17
N PRO A 918 -2.59 1.02 25.38
CA PRO A 918 -3.39 2.15 25.82
C PRO A 918 -4.49 1.83 26.85
N PHE A 919 -4.58 0.62 27.39
CA PHE A 919 -5.62 0.27 28.37
C PHE A 919 -5.07 -0.45 29.60
N LEU A 920 -3.76 -0.49 29.75
CA LEU A 920 -3.17 -0.79 31.06
C LEU A 920 -3.32 0.48 31.92
N GLU A 921 -3.80 0.30 33.15
CA GLU A 921 -3.72 1.35 34.17
C GLU A 921 -2.30 1.31 34.77
N ASP A 922 -1.73 2.48 35.02
CA ASP A 922 -0.37 2.66 35.54
C ASP A 922 -0.24 2.22 37.01
#